data_AF-A0A484AX57-F1
#
_entry.id   AF-A0A484AX57-F1
#
_cell.length_a   1.000
_cell.length_b   1.000
_cell.length_c   1.000
_cell.angle_alpha   90.00
_cell.angle_beta   90.00
_cell.angle_gamma   90.00
#
_symmetry.space_group_name_H-M   'P 1'
#
loop_
_entity.id
_entity.type
_entity.pdbx_description
1 polymer ?
#
loop_
_entity_poly.entity_id
_entity_poly.type
_entity_poly.pdbx_seq_one_letter_code
_entity_poly.pdbx_strand_id
1 'polypeptide(L)'
;MDKRQRELETLVATQKEQLSRYEKRLRDVVTAYKGLLKEKEALETSLAAHAEVTSAKDSNVDSKSAVAATAGEVSGDVADGSIASGGDIAGGNEEKGQLQTQIITLMNSLATLSAEKSRMEASFQADKKQLRAQIAQKEQIIQELHAKAKEQAQRAKNDVDEVKAKWIIERQEREKETNNQMIMLRELQKLYADERHLKENIKMQLNNFKTQFASNEAENSRLRELQLQLKEARAQLKQWQAKAEQTTAAVSGTDSNVLLQQVRQEMQQLKEQHSVAIRQEQRRVLRAEEQSRRQAALHEDRVANLESRLAELSNTVGSYDRLRQQDQDSIHALKQQLQELEQLQTRTAPAVQELKDSDQDIGALVDEIVRLKKLLTSANARSSNPIDLNTVLASSHATASADSHDQCEQQLQNLQKLLDNSKLQEAHLQQKIQLQQTHIQTLQDKVQVLNRNIDEAELELKQQGDKMRVALKNERAKWQEAKADLENETRCKLNELEQLLQKQRQRSLQLLDEKEQEIKTLQTSFEVFHKPKALPIETSETVAYSSDADSVEVECERETKMRVKSKKLSLGENCHMLHYANELARKDIEITALRKSKYAAESTLRKAIQDKVTAQQEMHEKIEQLEEQVDRLERCKTREGANLEYLKNVVISFIVTRDAEDKRHMLNAISAVLQFTSSEMHAINAAFQKK
;
A
#
# COMPACT_ATOMS: atom_id res chain seq x y z
N MET A 1 38.63 -19.87 -4.23
CA MET A 1 39.83 -20.09 -3.39
C MET A 1 39.81 -19.21 -2.15
N ASP A 2 39.44 -17.93 -2.29
CA ASP A 2 39.47 -16.93 -1.20
C ASP A 2 38.55 -17.21 -0.01
N LYS A 3 37.36 -17.80 -0.21
CA LYS A 3 36.45 -18.18 0.89
C LYS A 3 37.07 -19.25 1.80
N ARG A 4 37.69 -20.27 1.20
CA ARG A 4 38.36 -21.35 1.93
C ARG A 4 39.62 -20.87 2.64
N GLN A 5 40.35 -19.91 2.06
CA GLN A 5 41.46 -19.24 2.73
C GLN A 5 40.98 -18.42 3.94
N ARG A 6 39.92 -17.62 3.81
CA ARG A 6 39.35 -16.87 4.94
C ARG A 6 38.83 -17.78 6.05
N GLU A 7 38.17 -18.88 5.71
CA GLU A 7 37.72 -19.88 6.69
C GLU A 7 38.90 -20.52 7.42
N LEU A 8 39.96 -20.89 6.71
CA LEU A 8 41.20 -21.41 7.33
C LEU A 8 41.90 -20.36 8.20
N GLU A 9 41.94 -19.10 7.77
CA GLU A 9 42.49 -18.00 8.57
C GLU A 9 41.68 -17.77 9.86
N THR A 10 40.36 -17.84 9.79
CA THR A 10 39.49 -17.74 10.98
C THR A 10 39.66 -18.95 11.92
N LEU A 11 39.86 -20.15 11.38
CA LEU A 11 40.17 -21.35 12.16
C LEU A 11 41.54 -21.26 12.83
N VAL A 12 42.56 -20.77 12.12
CA VAL A 12 43.89 -20.53 12.69
C VAL A 12 43.84 -19.45 13.77
N ALA A 13 43.06 -18.38 13.56
CA ALA A 13 42.88 -17.33 14.57
C ALA A 13 42.18 -17.84 15.84
N THR A 14 41.11 -18.61 15.69
CA THR A 14 40.39 -19.23 16.82
C THR A 14 41.26 -20.25 17.56
N GLN A 15 42.04 -21.07 16.84
CA GLN A 15 43.01 -21.99 17.44
C GLN A 15 44.12 -21.26 18.20
N LYS A 16 44.66 -20.15 17.67
CA LYS A 16 45.63 -19.31 18.37
C LYS A 16 45.04 -18.70 19.64
N GLU A 17 43.79 -18.26 19.61
CA GLU A 17 43.10 -17.74 20.78
C GLU A 17 42.90 -18.83 21.85
N GLN A 18 42.50 -20.03 21.45
CA GLN A 18 42.37 -21.17 22.35
C GLN A 18 43.72 -21.55 22.97
N LEU A 19 44.79 -21.63 22.18
CA LEU A 19 46.14 -21.89 22.68
C LEU A 19 46.59 -20.83 23.69
N SER A 20 46.34 -19.54 23.42
CA SER A 20 46.65 -18.47 24.37
C SER A 20 45.87 -18.60 25.68
N ARG A 21 44.59 -18.98 25.62
CA ARG A 21 43.77 -19.26 26.81
C ARG A 21 44.31 -20.45 27.61
N TYR A 22 44.69 -21.53 26.95
CA TYR A 22 45.30 -22.69 27.61
C TYR A 22 46.66 -22.37 28.21
N GLU A 23 47.50 -21.60 27.51
CA GLU A 23 48.81 -21.17 28.00
C GLU A 23 48.67 -20.26 29.24
N LYS A 24 47.69 -19.35 29.25
CA LYS A 24 47.37 -18.55 30.46
C LYS A 24 46.91 -19.42 31.62
N ARG A 25 45.93 -20.31 31.40
CA ARG A 25 45.47 -21.25 32.43
C ARG A 25 46.61 -22.12 32.97
N LEU A 26 47.50 -22.59 32.09
CA LEU A 26 48.64 -23.40 32.50
C LEU A 26 49.64 -22.58 33.32
N ARG A 27 49.92 -21.32 32.94
CA ARG A 27 50.73 -20.41 33.76
C ARG A 27 50.12 -20.16 35.13
N ASP A 28 48.80 -19.98 35.20
CA ASP A 28 48.09 -19.76 36.47
C ASP A 28 48.14 -21.00 37.35
N VAL A 29 47.91 -22.19 36.78
CA VAL A 29 48.03 -23.48 37.49
C VAL A 29 49.45 -23.74 37.97
N VAL A 30 50.47 -23.46 37.15
CA VAL A 30 51.89 -23.58 37.55
C VAL A 30 52.23 -22.61 38.67
N THR A 31 51.68 -21.39 38.64
CA THR A 31 51.91 -20.39 39.68
C THR A 31 51.23 -20.79 40.99
N ALA A 32 49.98 -21.26 40.93
CA ALA A 32 49.26 -21.81 42.08
C ALA A 32 49.98 -23.04 42.66
N TYR A 33 50.45 -23.95 41.79
CA TYR A 33 51.21 -25.13 42.21
C TYR A 33 52.52 -24.74 42.90
N LYS A 34 53.25 -23.74 42.36
CA LYS A 34 54.47 -23.20 43.01
C LYS A 34 54.18 -22.54 44.37
N GLY A 35 53.04 -21.85 44.51
CA GLY A 35 52.60 -21.30 45.80
C GLY A 35 52.29 -22.40 46.81
N LEU A 36 51.47 -23.38 46.41
CA LEU A 36 51.12 -24.54 47.24
C LEU A 36 52.35 -25.36 47.64
N LEU A 37 53.33 -25.49 46.75
CA LEU A 37 54.57 -26.21 47.02
C LEU A 37 55.41 -25.48 48.08
N LYS A 38 55.47 -24.14 48.04
CA LYS A 38 56.10 -23.34 49.11
C LYS A 38 55.37 -23.44 50.43
N GLU A 39 54.04 -23.47 50.42
CA GLU A 39 53.23 -23.71 51.64
C GLU A 39 53.50 -25.11 52.19
N LYS A 40 53.57 -26.12 51.32
CA LYS A 40 53.92 -27.49 51.69
C LYS A 40 55.34 -27.57 52.28
N GLU A 41 56.33 -26.98 51.65
CA GLU A 41 57.72 -26.94 52.16
C GLU A 41 57.81 -26.20 53.51
N ALA A 42 57.07 -25.09 53.68
CA ALA A 42 56.97 -24.38 54.95
C ALA A 42 56.29 -25.23 56.04
N LEU A 43 55.27 -26.01 55.69
CA LEU A 43 54.60 -26.93 56.61
C LEU A 43 55.46 -28.14 56.94
N GLU A 44 56.17 -28.73 55.98
CA GLU A 44 57.07 -29.86 56.19
C GLU A 44 58.27 -29.46 57.07
N THR A 45 58.83 -28.27 56.87
CA THR A 45 59.87 -27.71 57.75
C THR A 45 59.35 -27.42 59.16
N SER A 46 58.12 -26.93 59.29
CA SER A 46 57.47 -26.77 60.61
C SER A 46 57.20 -28.12 61.30
N LEU A 47 56.84 -29.15 60.53
CA LEU A 47 56.50 -30.48 61.04
C LEU A 47 57.75 -31.28 61.39
N ALA A 48 58.85 -31.12 60.64
CA ALA A 48 60.16 -31.66 60.98
C ALA A 48 60.70 -31.05 62.29
N ALA A 49 60.59 -29.73 62.46
CA ALA A 49 60.95 -29.05 63.70
C ALA A 49 60.12 -29.52 64.91
N HIS A 50 58.86 -29.91 64.69
CA HIS A 50 57.99 -30.51 65.71
C HIS A 50 58.31 -32.00 65.98
N ALA A 51 58.68 -32.78 64.95
CA ALA A 51 58.98 -34.20 65.09
C ALA A 51 60.27 -34.46 65.89
N GLU A 52 61.27 -33.58 65.77
CA GLU A 52 62.49 -33.60 66.61
C GLU A 52 62.19 -33.42 68.11
N VAL A 53 61.10 -32.76 68.47
CA VAL A 53 60.67 -32.59 69.87
C VAL A 53 60.01 -33.86 70.41
N THR A 54 59.27 -34.60 69.57
CA THR A 54 58.60 -35.84 70.01
C THR A 54 59.56 -37.01 70.21
N SER A 55 60.67 -37.08 69.46
CA SER A 55 61.69 -38.12 69.67
C SER A 55 62.58 -37.87 70.90
N ALA A 56 62.69 -36.63 71.38
CA ALA A 56 63.44 -36.28 72.58
C ALA A 56 62.62 -36.40 73.89
N LYS A 57 61.30 -36.55 73.81
CA LYS A 57 60.38 -36.41 74.97
C LYS A 57 59.79 -37.72 75.51
N ASP A 58 60.17 -38.88 74.94
CA ASP A 58 59.71 -40.21 75.37
C ASP A 58 60.50 -40.81 76.57
N SER A 59 61.33 -40.03 77.27
CA SER A 59 62.16 -40.52 78.39
C SER A 59 61.82 -39.98 79.78
N ASN A 60 60.71 -39.28 80.00
CA ASN A 60 60.30 -38.99 81.39
C ASN A 60 58.79 -38.77 81.55
N VAL A 61 58.13 -39.83 82.01
CA VAL A 61 56.71 -39.87 82.37
C VAL A 61 56.57 -39.70 83.89
N ASP A 62 55.46 -39.06 84.26
CA ASP A 62 54.82 -38.96 85.58
C ASP A 62 55.28 -37.87 86.57
N SER A 63 54.43 -36.86 86.73
CA SER A 63 53.45 -36.86 87.84
C SER A 63 52.66 -35.55 87.94
N LYS A 64 51.31 -35.69 87.93
CA LYS A 64 50.29 -34.89 88.67
C LYS A 64 50.26 -33.36 88.46
N SER A 65 49.15 -32.66 88.48
CA SER A 65 47.72 -32.93 88.62
C SER A 65 47.05 -31.55 88.64
N ALA A 66 45.83 -31.49 88.08
CA ALA A 66 44.73 -30.66 88.57
C ALA A 66 44.70 -29.12 88.32
N VAL A 67 43.69 -28.77 87.52
CA VAL A 67 42.52 -27.94 87.91
C VAL A 67 42.52 -26.44 87.52
N ALA A 68 41.58 -26.19 86.60
CA ALA A 68 40.58 -25.11 86.54
C ALA A 68 40.96 -23.67 86.15
N ALA A 69 40.40 -23.32 84.99
CA ALA A 69 39.34 -22.32 84.82
C ALA A 69 39.69 -20.85 84.48
N THR A 70 38.79 -20.35 83.63
CA THR A 70 38.38 -18.96 83.37
C THR A 70 39.17 -18.11 82.36
N ALA A 71 38.58 -18.07 81.16
CA ALA A 71 38.18 -16.90 80.36
C ALA A 71 38.61 -15.50 80.83
N GLY A 72 39.04 -14.68 79.86
CA GLY A 72 39.07 -13.22 79.98
C GLY A 72 39.96 -12.56 78.93
N GLU A 73 39.32 -11.94 77.94
CA GLU A 73 39.93 -11.03 76.96
C GLU A 73 40.58 -9.80 77.63
N VAL A 74 41.61 -9.23 76.98
CA VAL A 74 41.77 -7.81 76.59
C VAL A 74 43.25 -7.40 76.53
N SER A 75 43.64 -6.98 75.32
CA SER A 75 44.53 -5.86 74.94
C SER A 75 45.40 -5.16 75.98
N GLY A 76 46.64 -4.82 75.58
CA GLY A 76 47.28 -3.58 76.04
C GLY A 76 48.77 -3.68 76.37
N ASP A 77 49.56 -3.38 75.35
CA ASP A 77 50.88 -2.71 75.35
C ASP A 77 51.38 -2.09 76.68
N VAL A 78 52.66 -2.29 77.00
CA VAL A 78 53.68 -1.25 77.34
C VAL A 78 54.98 -1.91 77.83
N ALA A 79 56.07 -1.28 77.42
CA ALA A 79 57.47 -1.66 77.54
C ALA A 79 58.12 -1.44 78.92
N ASP A 80 59.24 -2.17 79.07
CA ASP A 80 60.53 -1.85 79.72
C ASP A 80 60.64 -1.85 81.26
N GLY A 81 61.72 -2.48 81.73
CA GLY A 81 62.03 -2.69 83.15
C GLY A 81 63.14 -3.72 83.36
N SER A 82 64.38 -3.28 83.20
CA SER A 82 65.62 -4.02 83.42
C SER A 82 65.83 -4.49 84.89
N ILE A 83 66.55 -5.62 85.10
CA ILE A 83 67.81 -5.75 85.89
C ILE A 83 68.06 -7.20 86.39
N ALA A 84 69.17 -7.75 85.88
CA ALA A 84 70.23 -8.56 86.50
C ALA A 84 70.12 -10.05 86.92
N SER A 85 71.20 -10.72 86.48
CA SER A 85 72.10 -11.67 87.17
C SER A 85 71.85 -13.17 87.05
N GLY A 86 72.66 -13.79 86.18
CA GLY A 86 73.80 -14.61 86.61
C GLY A 86 73.49 -15.99 87.19
N GLY A 87 73.83 -17.04 86.43
CA GLY A 87 73.89 -18.41 86.92
C GLY A 87 74.12 -19.41 85.80
N ASP A 88 75.39 -19.66 85.48
CA ASP A 88 75.82 -20.72 84.58
C ASP A 88 75.32 -22.09 85.03
N ILE A 89 74.59 -22.79 84.15
CA ILE A 89 74.44 -24.25 84.18
C ILE A 89 74.88 -24.74 82.79
N ALA A 90 76.14 -25.16 82.71
CA ALA A 90 76.82 -25.64 81.51
C ALA A 90 76.36 -27.05 81.06
N GLY A 91 75.04 -27.30 81.08
CA GLY A 91 74.39 -28.49 80.54
C GLY A 91 73.09 -28.21 79.77
N GLY A 92 72.61 -26.95 79.73
CA GLY A 92 71.37 -26.56 79.03
C GLY A 92 71.55 -25.68 77.79
N ASN A 93 72.79 -25.45 77.35
CA ASN A 93 73.07 -24.53 76.24
C ASN A 93 72.75 -25.16 74.86
N GLU A 94 72.86 -26.48 74.73
CA GLU A 94 72.50 -27.19 73.51
C GLU A 94 70.98 -27.25 73.32
N GLU A 95 70.21 -27.55 74.37
CA GLU A 95 68.74 -27.53 74.32
C GLU A 95 68.19 -26.13 74.07
N LYS A 96 68.78 -25.08 74.69
CA LYS A 96 68.36 -23.70 74.47
C LYS A 96 68.70 -23.21 73.06
N GLY A 97 69.85 -23.60 72.50
CA GLY A 97 70.23 -23.32 71.13
C GLY A 97 69.37 -24.05 70.10
N GLN A 98 69.00 -25.30 70.37
CA GLN A 98 68.06 -26.09 69.56
C GLN A 98 66.66 -25.48 69.56
N LEU A 99 66.12 -25.12 70.74
CA LEU A 99 64.83 -24.42 70.86
C LEU A 99 64.84 -23.06 70.14
N GLN A 100 65.94 -22.31 70.23
CA GLN A 100 66.07 -21.02 69.56
C GLN A 100 66.11 -21.18 68.03
N THR A 101 66.78 -22.21 67.53
CA THR A 101 66.80 -22.55 66.10
C THR A 101 65.42 -23.00 65.61
N GLN A 102 64.68 -23.77 66.42
CA GLN A 102 63.30 -24.19 66.12
C GLN A 102 62.31 -23.01 66.08
N ILE A 103 62.43 -22.07 67.02
CA ILE A 103 61.61 -20.84 67.03
C ILE A 103 61.87 -20.01 65.77
N ILE A 104 63.13 -19.88 65.35
CA ILE A 104 63.49 -19.17 64.12
C ILE A 104 62.89 -19.88 62.90
N THR A 105 62.95 -21.21 62.82
CA THR A 105 62.37 -22.00 61.73
C THR A 105 60.83 -21.88 61.67
N LEU A 106 60.15 -21.96 62.82
CA LEU A 106 58.70 -21.78 62.89
C LEU A 106 58.28 -20.35 62.54
N MET A 107 59.00 -19.35 63.03
CA MET A 107 58.77 -17.95 62.71
C MET A 107 58.96 -17.68 61.21
N ASN A 108 59.98 -18.28 60.58
CA ASN A 108 60.19 -18.18 59.15
C ASN A 108 59.06 -18.86 58.36
N SER A 109 58.62 -20.05 58.77
CA SER A 109 57.49 -20.76 58.13
C SER A 109 56.15 -20.01 58.26
N LEU A 110 55.90 -19.37 59.41
CA LEU A 110 54.74 -18.52 59.65
C LEU A 110 54.82 -17.24 58.81
N ALA A 111 56.01 -16.66 58.65
CA ALA A 111 56.23 -15.50 57.81
C ALA A 111 55.97 -15.82 56.32
N THR A 112 56.38 -16.99 55.82
CA THR A 112 56.07 -17.42 54.45
C THR A 112 54.57 -17.68 54.26
N LEU A 113 53.90 -18.35 55.20
CA LEU A 113 52.44 -18.57 55.15
C LEU A 113 51.67 -17.26 55.23
N SER A 114 52.11 -16.31 56.06
CA SER A 114 51.52 -14.98 56.17
C SER A 114 51.72 -14.16 54.89
N ALA A 115 52.92 -14.22 54.30
CA ALA A 115 53.22 -13.55 53.04
C ALA A 115 52.40 -14.12 51.86
N GLU A 116 52.27 -15.45 51.76
CA GLU A 116 51.49 -16.07 50.68
C GLU A 116 49.99 -15.86 50.89
N LYS A 117 49.49 -15.90 52.13
CA LYS A 117 48.10 -15.51 52.46
C LYS A 117 47.82 -14.05 52.10
N SER A 118 48.70 -13.13 52.49
CA SER A 118 48.57 -11.70 52.14
C SER A 118 48.61 -11.48 50.63
N ARG A 119 49.43 -12.25 49.91
CA ARG A 119 49.52 -12.19 48.45
C ARG A 119 48.23 -12.69 47.78
N MET A 120 47.68 -13.81 48.25
CA MET A 120 46.40 -14.34 47.76
C MET A 120 45.23 -13.40 48.07
N GLU A 121 45.21 -12.79 49.25
CA GLU A 121 44.20 -11.82 49.63
C GLU A 121 44.30 -10.53 48.79
N ALA A 122 45.51 -10.05 48.53
CA ALA A 122 45.75 -8.90 47.66
C ALA A 122 45.30 -9.18 46.21
N SER A 123 45.59 -10.37 45.66
CA SER A 123 45.11 -10.74 44.31
C SER A 123 43.59 -10.86 44.28
N PHE A 124 42.95 -11.42 45.31
CA PHE A 124 41.49 -11.51 45.37
C PHE A 124 40.82 -10.12 45.45
N GLN A 125 41.38 -9.20 46.23
CA GLN A 125 40.88 -7.82 46.29
C GLN A 125 41.05 -7.08 44.96
N ALA A 126 42.18 -7.29 44.27
CA ALA A 126 42.40 -6.76 42.93
C ALA A 126 41.40 -7.30 41.91
N ASP A 127 41.18 -8.62 41.90
CA ASP A 127 40.20 -9.28 41.03
C ASP A 127 38.78 -8.80 41.31
N LYS A 128 38.40 -8.68 42.58
CA LYS A 128 37.09 -8.13 42.99
C LYS A 128 36.91 -6.70 42.49
N LYS A 129 37.94 -5.85 42.56
CA LYS A 129 37.91 -4.48 42.03
C LYS A 129 37.82 -4.48 40.51
N GLN A 130 38.57 -5.34 39.83
CA GLN A 130 38.54 -5.49 38.38
C GLN A 130 37.17 -5.96 37.89
N LEU A 131 36.57 -6.97 38.53
CA LEU A 131 35.23 -7.45 38.20
C LEU A 131 34.17 -6.38 38.41
N ARG A 132 34.24 -5.60 39.50
CA ARG A 132 33.34 -4.44 39.71
C ARG A 132 33.50 -3.38 38.62
N ALA A 133 34.73 -3.07 38.22
CA ALA A 133 34.99 -2.13 37.14
C ALA A 133 34.45 -2.65 35.79
N GLN A 134 34.62 -3.95 35.50
CA GLN A 134 34.06 -4.57 34.29
C GLN A 134 32.53 -4.58 34.28
N ILE A 135 31.90 -4.84 35.43
CA ILE A 135 30.43 -4.76 35.57
C ILE A 135 29.97 -3.33 35.29
N ALA A 136 30.58 -2.32 35.92
CA ALA A 136 30.23 -0.92 35.70
C ALA A 136 30.41 -0.49 34.22
N GLN A 137 31.51 -0.92 33.57
CA GLN A 137 31.74 -0.66 32.15
C GLN A 137 30.67 -1.33 31.27
N LYS A 138 30.30 -2.58 31.55
CA LYS A 138 29.25 -3.28 30.82
C LYS A 138 27.89 -2.64 31.03
N GLU A 139 27.56 -2.23 32.25
CA GLU A 139 26.34 -1.48 32.56
C GLU A 139 26.28 -0.15 31.81
N GLN A 140 27.38 0.59 31.74
CA GLN A 140 27.46 1.82 30.95
C GLN A 140 27.23 1.55 29.46
N ILE A 141 27.87 0.52 28.89
CA ILE A 141 27.67 0.13 27.48
C ILE A 141 26.21 -0.27 27.24
N ILE A 142 25.58 -1.02 28.15
CA ILE A 142 24.16 -1.39 28.05
C ILE A 142 23.28 -0.14 28.06
N GLN A 143 23.54 0.83 28.94
CA GLN A 143 22.79 2.09 29.00
C GLN A 143 22.97 2.91 27.71
N GLU A 144 24.18 3.01 27.19
CA GLU A 144 24.46 3.70 25.93
C GLU A 144 23.78 3.02 24.73
N LEU A 145 23.79 1.69 24.67
CA LEU A 145 23.09 0.93 23.63
C LEU A 145 21.57 1.10 23.75
N HIS A 146 21.02 1.12 24.97
CA HIS A 146 19.60 1.35 25.19
C HIS A 146 19.19 2.78 24.80
N ALA A 147 20.04 3.79 25.08
CA ALA A 147 19.82 5.17 24.64
C ALA A 147 19.84 5.29 23.11
N LYS A 148 20.82 4.66 22.45
CA LYS A 148 20.91 4.61 20.98
C LYS A 148 19.70 3.90 20.35
N ALA A 149 19.27 2.77 20.92
CA ALA A 149 18.08 2.05 20.45
C ALA A 149 16.81 2.92 20.58
N LYS A 150 16.67 3.64 21.71
CA LYS A 150 15.54 4.57 21.93
C LYS A 150 15.56 5.74 20.95
N GLU A 151 16.73 6.31 20.67
CA GLU A 151 16.90 7.38 19.68
C GLU A 151 16.56 6.90 18.26
N GLN A 152 17.03 5.72 17.87
CA GLN A 152 16.68 5.10 16.59
C GLN A 152 15.18 4.82 16.47
N ALA A 153 14.54 4.33 17.53
CA ALA A 153 13.09 4.13 17.56
C ALA A 153 12.32 5.45 17.39
N GLN A 154 12.79 6.54 18.03
CA GLN A 154 12.18 7.85 17.89
C GLN A 154 12.39 8.43 16.47
N ARG A 155 13.57 8.26 15.87
CA ARG A 155 13.82 8.64 14.47
C ARG A 155 12.89 7.89 13.51
N ALA A 156 12.83 6.56 13.63
CA ALA A 156 11.94 5.75 12.82
C ALA A 156 10.46 6.15 12.98
N LYS A 157 10.04 6.51 14.21
CA LYS A 157 8.70 7.04 14.45
C LYS A 157 8.46 8.37 13.75
N ASN A 158 9.41 9.30 13.82
CA ASN A 158 9.32 10.60 13.16
C ASN A 158 9.26 10.43 11.62
N ASP A 159 10.08 9.54 11.05
CA ASP A 159 10.08 9.26 9.60
C ASP A 159 8.72 8.68 9.15
N VAL A 160 8.15 7.78 9.96
CA VAL A 160 6.81 7.23 9.72
C VAL A 160 5.74 8.32 9.77
N ASP A 161 5.82 9.24 10.74
CA ASP A 161 4.86 10.33 10.87
C ASP A 161 5.01 11.37 9.74
N GLU A 162 6.23 11.61 9.25
CA GLU A 162 6.48 12.44 8.07
C GLU A 162 5.90 11.82 6.79
N VAL A 163 6.09 10.52 6.58
CA VAL A 163 5.51 9.80 5.44
C VAL A 163 3.98 9.80 5.51
N LYS A 164 3.39 9.62 6.70
CA LYS A 164 1.94 9.76 6.89
C LYS A 164 1.45 11.16 6.52
N ALA A 165 2.16 12.22 6.94
CA ALA A 165 1.80 13.59 6.62
C ALA A 165 1.86 13.84 5.10
N LYS A 166 2.92 13.37 4.42
CA LYS A 166 3.05 13.43 2.95
C LYS A 166 1.90 12.71 2.25
N TRP A 167 1.54 11.52 2.73
CA TRP A 167 0.44 10.74 2.16
C TRP A 167 -0.92 11.44 2.34
N ILE A 168 -1.15 12.10 3.48
CA ILE A 168 -2.37 12.90 3.71
C ILE A 168 -2.44 14.06 2.73
N ILE A 169 -1.33 14.76 2.50
CA ILE A 169 -1.26 15.88 1.54
C ILE A 169 -1.54 15.38 0.12
N GLU A 170 -0.87 14.33 -0.33
CA GLU A 170 -1.06 13.75 -1.67
C GLU A 170 -2.50 13.26 -1.87
N ARG A 171 -3.12 12.69 -0.83
CA ARG A 171 -4.54 12.31 -0.86
C ARG A 171 -5.45 13.53 -1.04
N GLN A 172 -5.21 14.62 -0.30
CA GLN A 172 -5.99 15.85 -0.43
C GLN A 172 -5.78 16.52 -1.79
N GLU A 173 -4.58 16.46 -2.36
CA GLU A 173 -4.29 16.97 -3.70
C GLU A 173 -5.04 16.18 -4.76
N ARG A 174 -5.03 14.84 -4.71
CA ARG A 174 -5.84 14.01 -5.63
C ARG A 174 -7.35 14.25 -5.46
N GLU A 175 -7.82 14.47 -4.23
CA GLU A 175 -9.21 14.83 -3.98
C GLU A 175 -9.57 16.21 -4.58
N LYS A 176 -8.67 17.20 -4.48
CA LYS A 176 -8.85 18.50 -5.14
C LYS A 176 -8.82 18.37 -6.66
N GLU A 177 -7.91 17.60 -7.23
CA GLU A 177 -7.83 17.36 -8.68
C GLU A 177 -9.08 16.68 -9.21
N THR A 178 -9.55 15.62 -8.54
CA THR A 178 -10.79 14.93 -8.92
C THR A 178 -12.02 15.84 -8.78
N ASN A 179 -12.07 16.70 -7.76
CA ASN A 179 -13.11 17.71 -7.63
C ASN A 179 -13.05 18.76 -8.76
N ASN A 180 -11.85 19.24 -9.11
CA ASN A 180 -11.66 20.18 -10.23
C ASN A 180 -12.06 19.54 -11.57
N GLN A 181 -11.68 18.28 -11.81
CA GLN A 181 -12.10 17.51 -12.98
C GLN A 181 -13.62 17.35 -13.02
N MET A 182 -14.26 17.11 -11.88
CA MET A 182 -15.72 17.04 -11.77
C MET A 182 -16.39 18.39 -12.08
N ILE A 183 -15.84 19.51 -11.61
CA ILE A 183 -16.34 20.85 -11.93
C ILE A 183 -16.20 21.12 -13.44
N MET A 184 -15.02 20.86 -14.01
CA MET A 184 -14.78 20.99 -15.45
C MET A 184 -15.74 20.14 -16.28
N LEU A 185 -16.03 18.90 -15.83
CA LEU A 185 -16.99 18.04 -16.52
C LEU A 185 -18.41 18.61 -16.46
N ARG A 186 -18.84 19.17 -15.32
CA ARG A 186 -20.15 19.85 -15.22
C ARG A 186 -20.22 21.08 -16.11
N GLU A 187 -19.15 21.87 -16.19
CA GLU A 187 -19.07 23.04 -17.07
C GLU A 187 -19.14 22.63 -18.55
N LEU A 188 -18.41 21.59 -18.95
CA LEU A 188 -18.49 21.04 -20.31
C LEU A 188 -19.88 20.48 -20.62
N GLN A 189 -20.51 19.77 -19.69
CA GLN A 189 -21.88 19.29 -19.85
C GLN A 189 -22.88 20.45 -20.00
N LYS A 190 -22.71 21.54 -19.23
CA LYS A 190 -23.52 22.74 -19.36
C LYS A 190 -23.35 23.40 -20.72
N LEU A 191 -22.10 23.61 -21.17
CA LEU A 191 -21.82 24.16 -22.50
C LEU A 191 -22.41 23.29 -23.61
N TYR A 192 -22.30 21.97 -23.51
CA TYR A 192 -22.89 21.04 -24.46
C TYR A 192 -24.43 21.13 -24.48
N ALA A 193 -25.07 21.27 -23.32
CA ALA A 193 -26.51 21.47 -23.23
C ALA A 193 -26.94 22.81 -23.86
N ASP A 194 -26.20 23.89 -23.59
CA ASP A 194 -26.45 25.22 -24.15
C ASP A 194 -26.28 25.21 -25.69
N GLU A 195 -25.23 24.56 -26.22
CA GLU A 195 -25.04 24.36 -27.66
C GLU A 195 -26.17 23.54 -28.28
N ARG A 196 -26.65 22.50 -27.59
CA ARG A 196 -27.78 21.68 -28.05
C ARG A 196 -29.06 22.50 -28.10
N HIS A 197 -29.36 23.28 -27.07
CA HIS A 197 -30.50 24.18 -27.03
C HIS A 197 -30.41 25.26 -28.10
N LEU A 198 -29.23 25.83 -28.34
CA LEU A 198 -29.02 26.80 -29.41
C LEU A 198 -29.26 26.17 -30.79
N LYS A 199 -28.75 24.96 -31.01
CA LYS A 199 -28.99 24.20 -32.26
C LYS A 199 -30.46 23.88 -32.46
N GLU A 200 -31.18 23.49 -31.42
CA GLU A 200 -32.63 23.26 -31.48
C GLU A 200 -33.40 24.55 -31.77
N ASN A 201 -33.02 25.67 -31.14
CA ASN A 201 -33.63 26.96 -31.40
C ASN A 201 -33.43 27.42 -32.85
N ILE A 202 -32.20 27.31 -33.38
CA ILE A 202 -31.90 27.62 -34.79
C ILE A 202 -32.68 26.70 -35.72
N LYS A 203 -32.78 25.40 -35.41
CA LYS A 203 -33.61 24.46 -36.18
C LYS A 203 -35.09 24.84 -36.15
N MET A 204 -35.63 25.26 -35.01
CA MET A 204 -37.00 25.74 -34.91
C MET A 204 -37.19 27.01 -35.75
N GLN A 205 -36.27 27.97 -35.68
CA GLN A 205 -36.30 29.17 -36.53
C GLN A 205 -36.25 28.80 -38.02
N LEU A 206 -35.36 27.89 -38.42
CA LEU A 206 -35.28 27.40 -39.80
C LEU A 206 -36.58 26.74 -40.24
N ASN A 207 -37.20 25.95 -39.37
CA ASN A 207 -38.48 25.30 -39.66
C ASN A 207 -39.62 26.32 -39.77
N ASN A 208 -39.63 27.34 -38.92
CA ASN A 208 -40.58 28.44 -38.99
C ASN A 208 -40.41 29.21 -40.30
N PHE A 209 -39.18 29.58 -40.69
CA PHE A 209 -38.92 30.20 -41.98
C PHE A 209 -39.35 29.30 -43.14
N LYS A 210 -39.06 28.00 -43.09
CA LYS A 210 -39.49 27.04 -44.11
C LYS A 210 -41.02 26.97 -44.23
N THR A 211 -41.72 27.00 -43.10
CA THR A 211 -43.20 27.02 -43.05
C THR A 211 -43.74 28.34 -43.60
N GLN A 212 -43.13 29.47 -43.26
CA GLN A 212 -43.46 30.78 -43.81
C GLN A 212 -43.22 30.82 -45.33
N PHE A 213 -42.11 30.27 -45.83
CA PHE A 213 -41.85 30.17 -47.26
C PHE A 213 -42.89 29.31 -47.97
N ALA A 214 -43.25 28.15 -47.40
CA ALA A 214 -44.31 27.30 -47.97
C ALA A 214 -45.68 28.01 -47.97
N SER A 215 -46.01 28.74 -46.90
CA SER A 215 -47.23 29.56 -46.84
C SER A 215 -47.22 30.66 -47.89
N ASN A 216 -46.10 31.37 -48.05
CA ASN A 216 -45.95 32.45 -49.01
C ASN A 216 -45.94 31.94 -50.46
N GLU A 217 -45.41 30.73 -50.70
CA GLU A 217 -45.48 30.05 -51.99
C GLU A 217 -46.91 29.60 -52.32
N ALA A 218 -47.66 29.12 -51.32
CA ALA A 218 -49.08 28.81 -51.46
C ALA A 218 -49.92 30.08 -51.71
N GLU A 219 -49.65 31.17 -50.98
CA GLU A 219 -50.27 32.47 -51.22
C GLU A 219 -49.94 33.03 -52.60
N ASN A 220 -48.68 32.91 -53.06
CA ASN A 220 -48.29 33.29 -54.42
C ASN A 220 -48.99 32.45 -55.48
N SER A 221 -49.13 31.13 -55.25
CA SER A 221 -49.89 30.25 -56.14
C SER A 221 -51.37 30.65 -56.18
N ARG A 222 -51.98 30.91 -55.02
CA ARG A 222 -53.35 31.42 -54.92
C ARG A 222 -53.51 32.79 -55.58
N LEU A 223 -52.53 33.69 -55.45
CA LEU A 223 -52.51 35.00 -56.13
C LEU A 223 -52.45 34.83 -57.65
N ARG A 224 -51.63 33.89 -58.16
CA ARG A 224 -51.58 33.57 -59.59
C ARG A 224 -52.89 32.98 -60.08
N GLU A 225 -53.49 32.07 -59.32
CA GLU A 225 -54.81 31.50 -59.62
C GLU A 225 -55.89 32.59 -59.61
N LEU A 226 -55.93 33.46 -58.60
CA LEU A 226 -56.83 34.60 -58.55
C LEU A 226 -56.60 35.56 -59.73
N GLN A 227 -55.36 35.82 -60.13
CA GLN A 227 -55.06 36.61 -61.33
C GLN A 227 -55.57 35.93 -62.61
N LEU A 228 -55.44 34.61 -62.73
CA LEU A 228 -56.01 33.82 -63.82
C LEU A 228 -57.53 33.89 -63.81
N GLN A 229 -58.16 33.67 -62.65
CA GLN A 229 -59.61 33.78 -62.47
C GLN A 229 -60.10 35.20 -62.76
N LEU A 230 -59.36 36.25 -62.42
CA LEU A 230 -59.73 37.64 -62.71
C LEU A 230 -59.61 37.92 -64.22
N LYS A 231 -58.60 37.34 -64.90
CA LYS A 231 -58.51 37.38 -66.37
C LYS A 231 -59.66 36.61 -67.02
N GLU A 232 -59.98 35.43 -66.53
CA GLU A 232 -61.11 34.63 -67.00
C GLU A 232 -62.43 35.33 -66.73
N ALA A 233 -62.68 35.86 -65.53
CA ALA A 233 -63.86 36.62 -65.18
C ALA A 233 -63.98 37.91 -66.01
N ARG A 234 -62.86 38.57 -66.36
CA ARG A 234 -62.87 39.68 -67.32
C ARG A 234 -63.21 39.23 -68.74
N ALA A 235 -62.69 38.07 -69.17
CA ALA A 235 -63.03 37.49 -70.46
C ALA A 235 -64.49 37.04 -70.51
N GLN A 236 -64.98 36.45 -69.42
CA GLN A 236 -66.37 36.07 -69.20
C GLN A 236 -67.24 37.31 -69.09
N LEU A 237 -66.88 38.39 -68.41
CA LEU A 237 -67.62 39.66 -68.41
C LEU A 237 -67.70 40.27 -69.80
N LYS A 238 -66.65 40.17 -70.62
CA LYS A 238 -66.73 40.52 -72.04
C LYS A 238 -67.69 39.59 -72.79
N GLN A 239 -67.63 38.29 -72.51
CA GLN A 239 -68.54 37.28 -73.08
C GLN A 239 -69.98 37.45 -72.59
N TRP A 240 -70.20 37.91 -71.37
CA TRP A 240 -71.48 38.16 -70.72
C TRP A 240 -71.98 39.56 -71.02
N GLN A 241 -71.14 40.52 -71.37
CA GLN A 241 -71.58 41.73 -72.07
C GLN A 241 -72.09 41.34 -73.45
N ALA A 242 -71.32 40.53 -74.19
CA ALA A 242 -71.74 39.96 -75.48
C ALA A 242 -72.94 39.00 -75.37
N LYS A 243 -73.12 38.31 -74.23
CA LYS A 243 -74.27 37.42 -73.97
C LYS A 243 -75.42 38.11 -73.24
N ALA A 244 -75.24 39.18 -72.48
CA ALA A 244 -76.33 40.00 -71.94
C ALA A 244 -76.97 40.82 -73.06
N GLU A 245 -76.18 41.14 -74.11
CA GLU A 245 -76.71 41.49 -75.43
C GLU A 245 -77.55 40.36 -76.06
N GLN A 246 -77.27 39.08 -75.76
CA GLN A 246 -77.97 37.90 -76.31
C GLN A 246 -79.06 37.28 -75.40
N THR A 247 -79.10 37.62 -74.12
CA THR A 247 -79.82 36.80 -73.12
C THR A 247 -80.32 37.65 -71.95
N THR A 248 -81.30 38.49 -72.27
CA THR A 248 -82.39 38.92 -71.38
C THR A 248 -83.32 37.77 -70.97
N ALA A 249 -82.87 36.52 -71.00
CA ALA A 249 -83.74 35.35 -70.96
C ALA A 249 -83.23 34.27 -69.99
N ALA A 250 -83.93 34.18 -68.86
CA ALA A 250 -84.22 32.96 -68.10
C ALA A 250 -83.10 32.31 -67.27
N VAL A 251 -83.33 31.74 -66.10
CA VAL A 251 -84.39 31.78 -65.07
C VAL A 251 -83.71 31.12 -63.87
N SER A 252 -83.88 31.70 -62.69
CA SER A 252 -83.50 31.19 -61.38
C SER A 252 -84.50 30.11 -60.91
N GLY A 253 -84.02 29.01 -60.33
CA GLY A 253 -84.93 28.04 -59.68
C GLY A 253 -84.37 26.67 -59.27
N THR A 254 -83.19 26.26 -59.73
CA THR A 254 -82.67 24.90 -59.49
C THR A 254 -81.65 24.76 -58.35
N ASP A 255 -81.18 25.88 -57.79
CA ASP A 255 -79.88 25.91 -57.11
C ASP A 255 -79.90 25.39 -55.66
N SER A 256 -81.04 25.47 -54.97
CA SER A 256 -81.13 25.10 -53.56
C SER A 256 -81.09 23.57 -53.32
N ASN A 257 -81.65 22.78 -54.25
CA ASN A 257 -81.66 21.32 -54.14
C ASN A 257 -80.30 20.71 -54.52
N VAL A 258 -79.65 21.30 -55.53
CA VAL A 258 -78.28 20.95 -55.95
C VAL A 258 -77.28 21.25 -54.83
N LEU A 259 -77.44 22.38 -54.12
CA LEU A 259 -76.56 22.77 -53.01
C LEU A 259 -76.64 21.79 -51.83
N LEU A 260 -77.84 21.33 -51.47
CA LEU A 260 -78.04 20.35 -50.39
C LEU A 260 -77.43 18.98 -50.74
N GLN A 261 -77.51 18.60 -52.02
CA GLN A 261 -76.89 17.39 -52.52
C GLN A 261 -75.36 17.50 -52.55
N GLN A 262 -74.82 18.68 -52.88
CA GLN A 262 -73.39 18.99 -52.80
C GLN A 262 -72.86 18.89 -51.36
N VAL A 263 -73.54 19.48 -50.37
CA VAL A 263 -73.10 19.42 -48.96
C VAL A 263 -73.06 17.98 -48.43
N ARG A 264 -74.01 17.12 -48.84
CA ARG A 264 -73.96 15.68 -48.52
C ARG A 264 -72.77 14.98 -49.18
N GLN A 265 -72.46 15.32 -50.42
CA GLN A 265 -71.32 14.78 -51.15
C GLN A 265 -69.99 15.23 -50.54
N GLU A 266 -69.88 16.50 -50.14
CA GLU A 266 -68.72 17.06 -49.44
C GLU A 266 -68.49 16.39 -48.09
N MET A 267 -69.55 16.15 -47.31
CA MET A 267 -69.46 15.39 -46.06
C MET A 267 -68.96 13.96 -46.26
N GLN A 268 -69.36 13.31 -47.36
CA GLN A 268 -68.91 11.96 -47.70
C GLN A 268 -67.45 11.96 -48.16
N GLN A 269 -67.06 12.92 -49.00
CA GLN A 269 -65.67 13.12 -49.42
C GLN A 269 -64.76 13.44 -48.25
N LEU A 270 -65.21 14.25 -47.28
CA LEU A 270 -64.43 14.59 -46.09
C LEU A 270 -64.18 13.36 -45.20
N LYS A 271 -65.20 12.51 -45.02
CA LYS A 271 -65.06 11.22 -44.31
C LYS A 271 -64.07 10.29 -45.03
N GLU A 272 -64.14 10.22 -46.34
CA GLU A 272 -63.24 9.39 -47.14
C GLU A 272 -61.80 9.91 -47.07
N GLN A 273 -61.60 11.23 -47.18
CA GLN A 273 -60.31 11.91 -47.01
C GLN A 273 -59.73 11.66 -45.61
N HIS A 274 -60.52 11.77 -44.54
CA HIS A 274 -60.07 11.46 -43.18
C HIS A 274 -59.70 9.98 -43.03
N SER A 275 -60.47 9.05 -43.61
CA SER A 275 -60.13 7.62 -43.59
C SER A 275 -58.81 7.31 -44.31
N VAL A 276 -58.52 8.05 -45.37
CA VAL A 276 -57.28 7.93 -46.14
C VAL A 276 -56.12 8.55 -45.37
N ALA A 277 -56.32 9.71 -44.73
CA ALA A 277 -55.31 10.37 -43.89
C ALA A 277 -54.90 9.48 -42.70
N ILE A 278 -55.87 8.85 -42.02
CA ILE A 278 -55.57 7.90 -40.92
C ILE A 278 -54.75 6.71 -41.45
N ARG A 279 -55.13 6.14 -42.61
CA ARG A 279 -54.38 5.03 -43.24
C ARG A 279 -52.99 5.46 -43.73
N GLN A 280 -52.79 6.72 -44.07
CA GLN A 280 -51.48 7.26 -44.43
C GLN A 280 -50.61 7.47 -43.19
N GLU A 281 -51.17 7.99 -42.10
CA GLU A 281 -50.45 8.18 -40.85
C GLU A 281 -50.08 6.84 -40.20
N GLN A 282 -50.98 5.85 -40.21
CA GLN A 282 -50.66 4.48 -39.79
C GLN A 282 -49.52 3.87 -40.61
N ARG A 283 -49.52 4.05 -41.94
CA ARG A 283 -48.41 3.60 -42.80
C ARG A 283 -47.12 4.36 -42.52
N ARG A 284 -47.20 5.65 -42.18
CA ARG A 284 -46.03 6.46 -41.81
C ARG A 284 -45.42 5.98 -40.49
N VAL A 285 -46.24 5.66 -39.50
CA VAL A 285 -45.81 5.10 -38.22
C VAL A 285 -45.13 3.74 -38.43
N LEU A 286 -45.75 2.83 -39.18
CA LEU A 286 -45.15 1.51 -39.46
C LEU A 286 -43.79 1.62 -40.17
N ARG A 287 -43.66 2.54 -41.15
CA ARG A 287 -42.35 2.78 -41.80
C ARG A 287 -41.31 3.36 -40.85
N ALA A 288 -41.71 4.24 -39.93
CA ALA A 288 -40.82 4.79 -38.92
C ALA A 288 -40.38 3.71 -37.92
N GLU A 289 -41.29 2.82 -37.53
CA GLU A 289 -41.01 1.67 -36.68
C GLU A 289 -40.06 0.67 -37.37
N GLU A 290 -40.29 0.34 -38.64
CA GLU A 290 -39.36 -0.49 -39.42
C GLU A 290 -37.97 0.14 -39.56
N GLN A 291 -37.90 1.45 -39.78
CA GLN A 291 -36.62 2.17 -39.84
C GLN A 291 -35.90 2.14 -38.48
N SER A 292 -36.61 2.35 -37.38
CA SER A 292 -36.06 2.26 -36.02
C SER A 292 -35.55 0.83 -35.74
N ARG A 293 -36.32 -0.19 -36.12
CA ARG A 293 -35.94 -1.60 -35.97
C ARG A 293 -34.70 -1.97 -36.79
N ARG A 294 -34.59 -1.46 -38.03
CA ARG A 294 -33.38 -1.65 -38.85
C ARG A 294 -32.16 -0.96 -38.24
N GLN A 295 -32.32 0.26 -37.71
CA GLN A 295 -31.22 0.95 -37.02
C GLN A 295 -30.79 0.19 -35.77
N ALA A 296 -31.72 -0.33 -34.98
CA ALA A 296 -31.42 -1.16 -33.82
C ALA A 296 -30.64 -2.42 -34.22
N ALA A 297 -31.07 -3.14 -35.27
CA ALA A 297 -30.37 -4.31 -35.77
C ALA A 297 -28.94 -3.99 -36.25
N LEU A 298 -28.75 -2.88 -36.98
CA LEU A 298 -27.40 -2.44 -37.39
C LEU A 298 -26.50 -2.07 -36.21
N HIS A 299 -27.08 -1.51 -35.15
CA HIS A 299 -26.34 -1.23 -33.92
C HIS A 299 -25.96 -2.51 -33.17
N GLU A 300 -26.88 -3.47 -33.09
CA GLU A 300 -26.64 -4.79 -32.51
C GLU A 300 -25.54 -5.55 -33.28
N ASP A 301 -25.61 -5.59 -34.61
CA ASP A 301 -24.58 -6.18 -35.47
C ASP A 301 -23.21 -5.50 -35.27
N ARG A 302 -23.19 -4.17 -35.13
CA ARG A 302 -21.95 -3.44 -34.86
C ARG A 302 -21.38 -3.79 -33.49
N VAL A 303 -22.23 -3.91 -32.47
CA VAL A 303 -21.81 -4.31 -31.12
C VAL A 303 -21.27 -5.74 -31.14
N ALA A 304 -21.98 -6.69 -31.77
CA ALA A 304 -21.52 -8.07 -31.92
C ALA A 304 -20.17 -8.17 -32.64
N ASN A 305 -19.96 -7.36 -33.69
CA ASN A 305 -18.66 -7.30 -34.37
C ASN A 305 -17.54 -6.71 -33.50
N LEU A 306 -17.85 -5.71 -32.67
CA LEU A 306 -16.88 -5.15 -31.71
C LEU A 306 -16.57 -6.15 -30.61
N GLU A 307 -17.56 -6.89 -30.12
CA GLU A 307 -17.39 -7.97 -29.14
C GLU A 307 -16.54 -9.12 -29.71
N SER A 308 -16.77 -9.52 -30.97
CA SER A 308 -15.93 -10.51 -31.66
C SER A 308 -14.48 -10.03 -31.78
N ARG A 309 -14.26 -8.78 -32.18
CA ARG A 309 -12.90 -8.19 -32.25
C ARG A 309 -12.26 -8.08 -30.88
N LEU A 310 -13.02 -7.76 -29.84
CA LEU A 310 -12.51 -7.76 -28.45
C LEU A 310 -12.16 -9.16 -27.98
N ALA A 311 -12.93 -10.18 -28.36
CA ALA A 311 -12.62 -11.57 -28.07
C ALA A 311 -11.36 -12.04 -28.83
N GLU A 312 -11.21 -11.67 -30.10
CA GLU A 312 -10.00 -11.92 -30.89
C GLU A 312 -8.77 -11.22 -30.29
N LEU A 313 -8.88 -9.94 -29.91
CA LEU A 313 -7.82 -9.21 -29.22
C LEU A 313 -7.48 -9.83 -27.87
N SER A 314 -8.48 -10.26 -27.10
CA SER A 314 -8.25 -10.93 -25.81
C SER A 314 -7.55 -12.27 -26.01
N ASN A 315 -7.91 -13.01 -27.06
CA ASN A 315 -7.25 -14.26 -27.42
C ASN A 315 -5.82 -14.04 -27.90
N THR A 316 -5.55 -13.00 -28.71
CA THR A 316 -4.19 -12.70 -29.16
C THR A 316 -3.33 -12.24 -27.99
N VAL A 317 -3.82 -11.35 -27.12
CA VAL A 317 -3.12 -10.95 -25.88
C VAL A 317 -2.86 -12.16 -25.00
N GLY A 318 -3.85 -13.04 -24.80
CA GLY A 318 -3.67 -14.29 -24.06
C GLY A 318 -2.63 -15.23 -24.71
N SER A 319 -2.55 -15.28 -26.04
CA SER A 319 -1.53 -16.05 -26.75
C SER A 319 -0.13 -15.45 -26.61
N TYR A 320 -0.01 -14.11 -26.63
CA TYR A 320 1.24 -13.40 -26.39
C TYR A 320 1.72 -13.54 -24.95
N ASP A 321 0.82 -13.54 -23.96
CA ASP A 321 1.19 -13.78 -22.57
C ASP A 321 1.69 -15.21 -22.35
N ARG A 322 1.06 -16.20 -22.99
CA ARG A 322 1.57 -17.58 -22.99
C ARG A 322 2.91 -17.71 -23.69
N LEU A 323 3.08 -17.08 -24.85
CA LEU A 323 4.35 -17.06 -25.56
C LEU A 323 5.43 -16.36 -24.74
N ARG A 324 5.10 -15.26 -24.07
CA ARG A 324 6.00 -14.56 -23.16
C ARG A 324 6.41 -15.42 -21.97
N GLN A 325 5.51 -16.23 -21.42
CA GLN A 325 5.86 -17.21 -20.37
C GLN A 325 6.79 -18.28 -20.93
N GLN A 326 6.51 -18.83 -22.11
CA GLN A 326 7.39 -19.79 -22.79
C GLN A 326 8.77 -19.19 -23.09
N ASP A 327 8.82 -17.93 -23.51
CA ASP A 327 10.07 -17.19 -23.75
C ASP A 327 10.79 -16.90 -22.44
N GLN A 328 10.09 -16.61 -21.35
CA GLN A 328 10.72 -16.47 -20.03
C GLN A 328 11.31 -17.80 -19.56
N ASP A 329 10.58 -18.90 -19.73
CA ASP A 329 11.04 -20.24 -19.38
C ASP A 329 12.24 -20.65 -20.26
N SER A 330 12.21 -20.34 -21.56
CA SER A 330 13.32 -20.60 -22.48
C SER A 330 14.52 -19.71 -22.17
N ILE A 331 14.32 -18.44 -21.81
CA ILE A 331 15.38 -17.54 -21.33
C ILE A 331 15.95 -18.05 -20.02
N HIS A 332 15.13 -18.58 -19.11
CA HIS A 332 15.62 -19.18 -17.86
C HIS A 332 16.43 -20.45 -18.13
N ALA A 333 15.98 -21.32 -19.03
CA ALA A 333 16.74 -22.49 -19.46
C ALA A 333 18.04 -22.11 -20.17
N LEU A 334 18.00 -21.13 -21.09
CA LEU A 334 19.18 -20.59 -21.77
C LEU A 334 20.12 -19.86 -20.82
N LYS A 335 19.61 -19.21 -19.75
CA LYS A 335 20.44 -18.62 -18.70
C LYS A 335 21.11 -19.70 -17.86
N GLN A 336 20.43 -20.81 -17.57
CA GLN A 336 21.05 -21.97 -16.92
C GLN A 336 22.11 -22.58 -17.83
N GLN A 337 21.81 -22.79 -19.11
CA GLN A 337 22.77 -23.28 -20.10
C GLN A 337 23.90 -22.28 -20.35
N LEU A 338 23.66 -20.97 -20.32
CA LEU A 338 24.70 -19.94 -20.39
C LEU A 338 25.52 -19.93 -19.11
N GLN A 339 24.95 -20.19 -17.95
CA GLN A 339 25.70 -20.31 -16.71
C GLN A 339 26.55 -21.59 -16.70
N GLU A 340 26.05 -22.67 -17.29
CA GLU A 340 26.80 -23.91 -17.57
C GLU A 340 27.85 -23.72 -18.66
N LEU A 341 27.55 -22.96 -19.71
CA LEU A 341 28.46 -22.64 -20.80
C LEU A 341 29.48 -21.59 -20.40
N GLU A 342 29.18 -20.61 -19.57
CA GLU A 342 30.12 -19.61 -19.05
C GLU A 342 31.09 -20.29 -18.07
N GLN A 343 30.62 -21.31 -17.34
CA GLN A 343 31.51 -22.26 -16.66
C GLN A 343 32.42 -23.01 -17.64
N LEU A 344 31.96 -23.35 -18.85
CA LEU A 344 32.76 -24.00 -19.91
C LEU A 344 33.60 -23.03 -20.78
N GLN A 345 33.21 -21.77 -20.92
CA GLN A 345 33.65 -20.77 -21.92
C GLN A 345 34.59 -19.73 -21.30
N THR A 346 34.90 -19.86 -20.01
CA THR A 346 36.25 -19.58 -19.51
C THR A 346 37.35 -20.30 -20.33
N ARG A 347 37.01 -21.29 -21.18
CA ARG A 347 37.78 -21.68 -22.37
C ARG A 347 37.18 -21.11 -23.68
N THR A 348 37.74 -19.98 -24.12
CA THR A 348 37.99 -19.54 -25.51
C THR A 348 36.84 -19.31 -26.52
N ALA A 349 36.78 -18.13 -27.15
CA ALA A 349 36.32 -17.91 -28.55
C ALA A 349 36.69 -16.51 -29.12
N PRO A 350 36.86 -16.36 -30.46
CA PRO A 350 36.57 -15.09 -31.18
C PRO A 350 35.74 -15.22 -32.48
N ALA A 351 35.42 -14.07 -33.11
CA ALA A 351 34.32 -13.75 -34.06
C ALA A 351 34.68 -13.57 -35.57
N VAL A 352 33.68 -13.32 -36.46
CA VAL A 352 33.82 -12.98 -37.92
C VAL A 352 32.73 -11.98 -38.43
N GLN A 353 33.03 -11.26 -39.54
CA GLN A 353 32.43 -10.07 -40.22
C GLN A 353 31.55 -10.35 -41.49
N GLU A 354 30.91 -9.30 -42.08
CA GLU A 354 30.07 -9.27 -43.31
C GLU A 354 30.55 -8.29 -44.44
N LEU A 355 29.99 -8.39 -45.68
CA LEU A 355 30.29 -7.68 -46.96
C LEU A 355 29.02 -7.13 -47.73
N LYS A 356 29.16 -6.25 -48.75
CA LYS A 356 28.11 -5.69 -49.67
C LYS A 356 28.56 -5.34 -51.13
N ASP A 357 27.61 -5.25 -52.10
CA ASP A 357 27.69 -5.13 -53.61
C ASP A 357 27.16 -3.78 -54.26
N SER A 358 27.21 -3.64 -55.62
CA SER A 358 27.18 -2.41 -56.52
C SER A 358 26.12 -2.38 -57.68
N ASP A 359 25.87 -1.22 -58.38
CA ASP A 359 24.97 -1.01 -59.59
C ASP A 359 25.52 0.03 -60.66
N GLN A 360 25.04 0.04 -61.94
CA GLN A 360 25.55 0.83 -63.14
C GLN A 360 24.52 1.80 -63.86
N ASP A 361 25.00 2.72 -64.76
CA ASP A 361 24.50 4.11 -65.00
C ASP A 361 24.09 4.56 -66.45
N ILE A 362 23.27 5.62 -66.58
CA ILE A 362 22.48 6.14 -67.74
C ILE A 362 23.30 6.74 -68.92
N GLY A 363 24.59 7.00 -68.74
CA GLY A 363 25.45 7.70 -69.71
C GLY A 363 25.56 7.02 -71.08
N ALA A 364 25.44 5.69 -71.12
CA ALA A 364 25.58 4.91 -72.35
C ALA A 364 24.50 5.20 -73.43
N LEU A 365 23.33 5.75 -73.04
CA LEU A 365 22.21 5.96 -73.96
C LEU A 365 22.34 7.23 -74.82
N VAL A 366 22.97 8.28 -74.27
CA VAL A 366 23.10 9.59 -74.94
C VAL A 366 24.11 9.54 -76.09
N ASP A 367 25.18 8.78 -75.92
CA ASP A 367 26.21 8.61 -76.95
C ASP A 367 25.67 7.94 -78.21
N GLU A 368 24.67 7.07 -78.07
CA GLU A 368 24.06 6.35 -79.18
C GLU A 368 23.19 7.26 -80.08
N ILE A 369 22.52 8.26 -79.51
CA ILE A 369 21.71 9.23 -80.26
C ILE A 369 22.60 10.16 -81.12
N VAL A 370 23.72 10.61 -80.57
CA VAL A 370 24.68 11.45 -81.31
C VAL A 370 25.30 10.67 -82.47
N ARG A 371 25.56 9.37 -82.27
CA ARG A 371 26.04 8.46 -83.31
C ARG A 371 25.05 8.38 -84.49
N LEU A 372 23.75 8.23 -84.19
CA LEU A 372 22.70 8.17 -85.22
C LEU A 372 22.57 9.46 -86.03
N LYS A 373 22.67 10.63 -85.40
CA LYS A 373 22.63 11.93 -86.09
C LYS A 373 23.79 12.09 -87.08
N LYS A 374 25.01 11.69 -86.70
CA LYS A 374 26.19 11.72 -87.59
C LYS A 374 26.03 10.76 -88.78
N LEU A 375 25.40 9.61 -88.56
CA LEU A 375 25.13 8.66 -89.63
C LEU A 375 24.16 9.25 -90.67
N LEU A 376 23.12 9.97 -90.23
CA LEU A 376 22.10 10.55 -91.10
C LEU A 376 22.67 11.65 -92.01
N THR A 377 23.50 12.56 -91.48
CA THR A 377 24.19 13.57 -92.29
C THR A 377 25.18 12.94 -93.27
N SER A 378 25.86 11.86 -92.86
CA SER A 378 26.78 11.11 -93.72
C SER A 378 26.07 10.33 -94.84
N ALA A 379 24.81 9.95 -94.63
CA ALA A 379 23.97 9.30 -95.65
C ALA A 379 23.38 10.33 -96.61
N ASN A 380 22.94 11.49 -96.11
CA ASN A 380 22.41 12.57 -96.95
C ASN A 380 23.47 13.12 -97.93
N ALA A 381 24.73 13.25 -97.49
CA ALA A 381 25.86 13.65 -98.34
C ALA A 381 26.24 12.62 -99.42
N ARG A 382 25.81 11.36 -99.30
CA ARG A 382 26.07 10.28 -100.28
C ARG A 382 24.91 10.05 -101.25
N SER A 383 23.79 10.76 -101.08
CA SER A 383 22.63 10.65 -101.96
C SER A 383 22.82 11.52 -103.22
N SER A 384 22.37 11.03 -104.37
CA SER A 384 22.53 11.69 -105.68
C SER A 384 21.71 12.98 -105.85
N ASN A 385 20.88 13.33 -104.86
CA ASN A 385 20.21 14.62 -104.72
C ASN A 385 20.32 15.07 -103.25
N PRO A 386 21.32 15.88 -102.88
CA PRO A 386 21.43 16.38 -101.51
C PRO A 386 20.28 17.34 -101.22
N ILE A 387 19.36 16.92 -100.34
CA ILE A 387 18.32 17.79 -99.80
C ILE A 387 18.96 18.61 -98.68
N ASP A 388 18.77 19.92 -98.69
CA ASP A 388 19.22 20.80 -97.62
C ASP A 388 18.36 20.55 -96.37
N LEU A 389 18.84 19.69 -95.48
CA LEU A 389 18.15 19.29 -94.25
C LEU A 389 17.88 20.47 -93.30
N ASN A 390 18.56 21.60 -93.48
CA ASN A 390 18.32 22.79 -92.67
C ASN A 390 17.04 23.52 -93.09
N THR A 391 16.64 23.48 -94.37
CA THR A 391 15.41 24.15 -94.83
C THR A 391 14.16 23.33 -94.51
N VAL A 392 14.25 22.00 -94.42
CA VAL A 392 13.14 21.13 -93.97
C VAL A 392 12.94 21.21 -92.45
N LEU A 393 14.00 21.48 -91.69
CA LEU A 393 13.91 21.73 -90.24
C LEU A 393 13.52 23.19 -89.89
N ALA A 394 13.54 24.12 -90.85
CA ALA A 394 13.33 25.56 -90.62
C ALA A 394 12.12 26.20 -91.35
N SER A 395 11.33 25.45 -92.13
CA SER A 395 10.25 26.00 -92.99
C SER A 395 8.87 26.09 -92.33
N SER A 396 8.80 26.58 -91.09
CA SER A 396 7.51 27.04 -90.51
C SER A 396 7.68 28.44 -89.90
N HIS A 397 6.97 29.42 -90.49
CA HIS A 397 6.77 30.81 -90.03
C HIS A 397 7.86 31.87 -90.33
N ALA A 398 7.89 32.46 -91.53
CA ALA A 398 8.70 33.69 -91.71
C ALA A 398 8.19 34.76 -92.71
N THR A 399 6.98 34.65 -93.30
CA THR A 399 6.58 35.62 -94.36
C THR A 399 5.19 36.25 -94.21
N ALA A 400 4.57 36.17 -93.03
CA ALA A 400 3.35 36.93 -92.67
C ALA A 400 3.52 37.82 -91.41
N SER A 401 4.76 38.06 -90.99
CA SER A 401 5.16 38.50 -89.64
C SER A 401 5.64 39.94 -89.55
N ALA A 402 4.83 40.92 -89.97
CA ALA A 402 5.00 42.30 -89.51
C ALA A 402 3.85 42.66 -88.57
N ASP A 403 2.61 42.65 -89.06
CA ASP A 403 1.43 42.89 -88.20
C ASP A 403 1.14 41.71 -87.25
N SER A 404 1.45 40.47 -87.67
CA SER A 404 1.45 39.33 -86.74
C SER A 404 2.69 39.28 -85.85
N HIS A 405 3.77 40.01 -86.16
CA HIS A 405 4.95 40.09 -85.29
C HIS A 405 4.74 41.12 -84.18
N ASP A 406 4.12 42.26 -84.42
CA ASP A 406 3.75 43.19 -83.34
C ASP A 406 2.69 42.57 -82.42
N GLN A 407 1.71 41.86 -82.98
CA GLN A 407 0.74 41.11 -82.19
C GLN A 407 1.37 39.91 -81.48
N CYS A 408 2.31 39.19 -82.10
CA CYS A 408 3.07 38.11 -81.48
C CYS A 408 4.01 38.65 -80.41
N GLU A 409 4.60 39.82 -80.58
CA GLU A 409 5.48 40.47 -79.61
C GLU A 409 4.69 40.98 -78.41
N GLN A 410 3.51 41.57 -78.63
CA GLN A 410 2.58 41.91 -77.55
C GLN A 410 2.04 40.67 -76.84
N GLN A 411 1.73 39.59 -77.57
CA GLN A 411 1.34 38.31 -76.98
C GLN A 411 2.50 37.67 -76.20
N LEU A 412 3.73 37.73 -76.71
CA LEU A 412 4.94 37.28 -76.01
C LEU A 412 5.16 38.08 -74.75
N GLN A 413 5.06 39.40 -74.78
CA GLN A 413 5.18 40.25 -73.59
C GLN A 413 4.07 39.95 -72.57
N ASN A 414 2.84 39.70 -73.02
CA ASN A 414 1.73 39.31 -72.15
C ASN A 414 1.93 37.91 -71.56
N LEU A 415 2.39 36.95 -72.35
CA LEU A 415 2.75 35.61 -71.90
C LEU A 415 3.94 35.64 -70.93
N GLN A 416 4.89 36.55 -71.15
CA GLN A 416 6.06 36.74 -70.29
C GLN A 416 5.65 37.36 -68.95
N LYS A 417 4.75 38.35 -68.95
CA LYS A 417 4.13 38.86 -67.70
C LYS A 417 3.32 37.80 -66.97
N LEU A 418 2.57 36.96 -67.68
CA LEU A 418 1.81 35.85 -67.08
C LEU A 418 2.76 34.79 -66.51
N LEU A 419 3.85 34.48 -67.20
CA LEU A 419 4.88 33.57 -66.74
C LEU A 419 5.59 34.12 -65.50
N ASP A 420 5.92 35.41 -65.48
CA ASP A 420 6.56 36.06 -64.34
C ASP A 420 5.61 36.14 -63.14
N ASN A 421 4.31 36.39 -63.36
CA ASN A 421 3.28 36.29 -62.33
C ASN A 421 3.14 34.85 -61.81
N SER A 422 3.17 33.85 -62.69
CA SER A 422 3.13 32.44 -62.31
C SER A 422 4.36 32.05 -61.47
N LYS A 423 5.56 32.51 -61.85
CA LYS A 423 6.79 32.29 -61.09
C LYS A 423 6.75 32.96 -59.71
N LEU A 424 6.23 34.18 -59.61
CA LEU A 424 6.02 34.85 -58.32
C LEU A 424 5.03 34.08 -57.45
N GLN A 425 3.96 33.55 -58.04
CA GLN A 425 2.97 32.74 -57.34
C GLN A 425 3.55 31.38 -56.89
N GLU A 426 4.36 30.74 -57.72
CA GLU A 426 5.13 29.54 -57.36
C GLU A 426 6.12 29.80 -56.23
N ALA A 427 6.87 30.90 -56.27
CA ALA A 427 7.80 31.29 -55.21
C ALA A 427 7.08 31.52 -53.87
N HIS A 428 5.92 32.18 -53.91
CA HIS A 428 5.11 32.40 -52.71
C HIS A 428 4.49 31.10 -52.16
N LEU A 429 4.08 30.18 -53.04
CA LEU A 429 3.63 28.84 -52.62
C LEU A 429 4.78 28.01 -52.05
N GLN A 430 5.97 28.07 -52.64
CA GLN A 430 7.17 27.42 -52.11
C GLN A 430 7.55 27.95 -50.72
N GLN A 431 7.47 29.27 -50.51
CA GLN A 431 7.71 29.87 -49.19
C GLN A 431 6.67 29.40 -48.16
N LYS A 432 5.38 29.32 -48.54
CA LYS A 432 4.34 28.77 -47.66
C LYS A 432 4.56 27.30 -47.33
N ILE A 433 4.97 26.49 -48.31
CA ILE A 433 5.30 25.07 -48.12
C ILE A 433 6.48 24.94 -47.15
N GLN A 434 7.54 25.75 -47.30
CA GLN A 434 8.67 25.76 -46.37
C GLN A 434 8.26 26.13 -44.94
N LEU A 435 7.42 27.15 -44.76
CA LEU A 435 6.89 27.52 -43.44
C LEU A 435 6.03 26.41 -42.82
N GLN A 436 5.23 25.71 -43.63
CA GLN A 436 4.44 24.57 -43.16
C GLN A 436 5.34 23.38 -42.82
N GLN A 437 6.40 23.13 -43.59
CA GLN A 437 7.39 22.09 -43.30
C GLN A 437 8.13 22.36 -41.98
N THR A 438 8.55 23.59 -41.71
CA THR A 438 9.17 23.94 -40.42
C THR A 438 8.18 23.79 -39.27
N HIS A 439 6.91 24.18 -39.46
CA HIS A 439 5.88 23.98 -38.46
C HIS A 439 5.64 22.48 -38.16
N ILE A 440 5.53 21.65 -39.21
CA ILE A 440 5.41 20.19 -39.08
C ILE A 440 6.63 19.62 -38.34
N GLN A 441 7.84 20.06 -38.67
CA GLN A 441 9.05 19.63 -37.98
C GLN A 441 9.01 19.99 -36.49
N THR A 442 8.61 21.23 -36.14
CA THR A 442 8.50 21.62 -34.72
C THR A 442 7.43 20.83 -33.97
N LEU A 443 6.33 20.45 -34.63
CA LEU A 443 5.31 19.59 -34.06
C LEU A 443 5.82 18.16 -33.87
N GLN A 444 6.58 17.63 -34.84
CA GLN A 444 7.22 16.33 -34.72
C GLN A 444 8.22 16.30 -33.56
N ASP A 445 9.05 17.34 -33.40
CA ASP A 445 10.00 17.45 -32.28
C ASP A 445 9.26 17.54 -30.93
N LYS A 446 8.16 18.30 -30.85
CA LYS A 446 7.30 18.35 -29.66
C LYS A 446 6.70 17.00 -29.33
N VAL A 447 6.19 16.27 -30.32
CA VAL A 447 5.66 14.91 -30.13
C VAL A 447 6.75 13.97 -29.64
N GLN A 448 7.97 14.05 -30.18
CA GLN A 448 9.09 13.25 -29.68
C GLN A 448 9.46 13.57 -28.22
N VAL A 449 9.47 14.85 -27.83
CA VAL A 449 9.73 15.25 -26.43
C VAL A 449 8.60 14.78 -25.52
N LEU A 450 7.34 14.95 -25.93
CA LEU A 450 6.20 14.47 -25.14
C LEU A 450 6.23 12.94 -24.97
N ASN A 451 6.57 12.19 -26.02
CA ASN A 451 6.73 10.74 -25.92
C ASN A 451 7.86 10.36 -24.94
N ARG A 452 9.02 11.03 -24.99
CA ARG A 452 10.09 10.82 -24.01
C ARG A 452 9.64 11.11 -22.58
N ASN A 453 8.91 12.20 -22.37
CA ASN A 453 8.39 12.54 -21.04
C ASN A 453 7.36 11.51 -20.54
N ILE A 454 6.54 10.96 -21.45
CA ILE A 454 5.61 9.87 -21.12
C ILE A 454 6.39 8.61 -20.74
N ASP A 455 7.42 8.23 -21.52
CA ASP A 455 8.26 7.07 -21.24
C ASP A 455 8.99 7.20 -19.88
N GLU A 456 9.50 8.40 -19.57
CA GLU A 456 10.12 8.71 -18.28
C GLU A 456 9.12 8.60 -17.12
N ALA A 457 7.92 9.18 -17.27
CA ALA A 457 6.86 9.09 -16.26
C ALA A 457 6.38 7.64 -16.07
N GLU A 458 6.26 6.85 -17.14
CA GLU A 458 5.95 5.42 -17.06
C GLU A 458 7.03 4.64 -16.30
N LEU A 459 8.30 4.96 -16.54
CA LEU A 459 9.42 4.31 -15.88
C LEU A 459 9.47 4.66 -14.39
N GLU A 460 9.20 5.91 -14.03
CA GLU A 460 9.05 6.33 -12.62
C GLU A 460 7.90 5.62 -11.92
N LEU A 461 6.73 5.52 -12.56
CA LEU A 461 5.58 4.79 -12.02
C LEU A 461 5.89 3.29 -11.86
N LYS A 462 6.58 2.67 -12.82
CA LYS A 462 7.06 1.29 -12.71
C LYS A 462 8.01 1.11 -11.53
N GLN A 463 8.98 2.02 -11.35
CA GLN A 463 9.91 1.99 -10.22
C GLN A 463 9.20 2.19 -8.87
N GLN A 464 8.23 3.10 -8.78
CA GLN A 464 7.42 3.28 -7.58
C GLN A 464 6.59 2.03 -7.27
N GLY A 465 5.99 1.42 -8.29
CA GLY A 465 5.29 0.14 -8.17
C GLY A 465 6.18 -0.99 -7.64
N ASP A 466 7.42 -1.08 -8.13
CA ASP A 466 8.41 -2.06 -7.66
C ASP A 466 8.86 -1.80 -6.23
N LYS A 467 9.10 -0.53 -5.85
CA LYS A 467 9.40 -0.14 -4.46
C LYS A 467 8.27 -0.57 -3.50
N MET A 468 7.02 -0.30 -3.86
CA MET A 468 5.85 -0.72 -3.07
C MET A 468 5.73 -2.25 -3.00
N ARG A 469 6.01 -2.96 -4.09
CA ARG A 469 5.98 -4.43 -4.12
C ARG A 469 7.06 -5.03 -3.23
N VAL A 470 8.27 -4.48 -3.22
CA VAL A 470 9.37 -4.91 -2.34
C VAL A 470 9.02 -4.60 -0.88
N ALA A 471 8.47 -3.42 -0.58
CA ALA A 471 8.02 -3.06 0.76
C ALA A 471 6.97 -4.06 1.29
N LEU A 472 5.97 -4.42 0.47
CA LEU A 472 4.98 -5.44 0.82
C LEU A 472 5.59 -6.82 1.06
N LYS A 473 6.57 -7.23 0.24
CA LYS A 473 7.30 -8.49 0.46
C LYS A 473 8.07 -8.47 1.77
N ASN A 474 8.74 -7.37 2.10
CA ASN A 474 9.49 -7.22 3.34
C ASN A 474 8.57 -7.23 4.57
N GLU A 475 7.45 -6.51 4.53
CA GLU A 475 6.46 -6.56 5.61
C GLU A 475 5.88 -7.97 5.78
N ARG A 476 5.56 -8.65 4.67
CA ARG A 476 5.11 -10.05 4.73
C ARG A 476 6.16 -10.97 5.36
N ALA A 477 7.44 -10.80 5.03
CA ALA A 477 8.53 -11.58 5.61
C ALA A 477 8.66 -11.32 7.12
N LYS A 478 8.61 -10.04 7.57
CA LYS A 478 8.62 -9.69 9.00
C LYS A 478 7.46 -10.33 9.76
N TRP A 479 6.25 -10.32 9.20
CA TRP A 479 5.09 -10.97 9.83
C TRP A 479 5.23 -12.50 9.87
N GLN A 480 5.83 -13.10 8.84
CA GLN A 480 6.13 -14.53 8.85
C GLN A 480 7.17 -14.89 9.90
N GLU A 481 8.23 -14.08 10.05
CA GLU A 481 9.25 -14.25 11.09
C GLU A 481 8.66 -14.06 12.49
N ALA A 482 7.91 -12.99 12.72
CA ALA A 482 7.23 -12.75 14.01
C ALA A 482 6.24 -13.89 14.37
N LYS A 483 5.56 -14.45 13.37
CA LYS A 483 4.71 -15.63 13.57
C LYS A 483 5.55 -16.85 13.95
N ALA A 484 6.66 -17.11 13.25
CA ALA A 484 7.54 -18.23 13.56
C ALA A 484 8.18 -18.09 14.95
N ASP A 485 8.54 -16.88 15.37
CA ASP A 485 9.06 -16.60 16.70
C ASP A 485 8.03 -16.88 17.79
N LEU A 486 6.77 -16.49 17.58
CA LEU A 486 5.67 -16.80 18.51
C LEU A 486 5.38 -18.30 18.56
N GLU A 487 5.39 -19.00 17.43
CA GLU A 487 5.28 -20.45 17.36
C GLU A 487 6.44 -21.14 18.09
N ASN A 488 7.67 -20.62 17.96
CA ASN A 488 8.83 -21.13 18.67
C ASN A 488 8.73 -20.86 20.19
N GLU A 489 8.31 -19.67 20.60
CA GLU A 489 8.14 -19.33 22.02
C GLU A 489 7.07 -20.21 22.68
N THR A 490 5.94 -20.43 22.01
CA THR A 490 4.88 -21.33 22.50
C THR A 490 5.34 -22.78 22.55
N ARG A 491 6.12 -23.24 21.57
CA ARG A 491 6.74 -24.58 21.58
C ARG A 491 7.76 -24.73 22.70
N CYS A 492 8.58 -23.72 22.98
CA CYS A 492 9.52 -23.73 24.10
C CYS A 492 8.79 -23.81 25.44
N LYS A 493 7.74 -23.00 25.64
CA LYS A 493 6.90 -23.06 26.85
C LYS A 493 6.24 -24.43 27.03
N LEU A 494 5.77 -25.03 25.93
CA LEU A 494 5.18 -26.37 25.95
C LEU A 494 6.23 -27.43 26.36
N ASN A 495 7.43 -27.39 25.79
CA ASN A 495 8.52 -28.29 26.18
C ASN A 495 8.92 -28.12 27.65
N GLU A 496 8.94 -26.89 28.18
CA GLU A 496 9.21 -26.62 29.59
C GLU A 496 8.14 -27.23 30.50
N LEU A 497 6.86 -27.08 30.16
CA LEU A 497 5.75 -27.69 30.90
C LEU A 497 5.80 -29.22 30.85
N GLU A 498 6.12 -29.81 29.70
CA GLU A 498 6.32 -31.26 29.57
C GLU A 498 7.47 -31.75 30.45
N GLN A 499 8.59 -31.04 30.49
CA GLN A 499 9.73 -31.38 31.37
C GLN A 499 9.36 -31.28 32.85
N LEU A 500 8.60 -30.24 33.25
CA LEU A 500 8.13 -30.11 34.64
C LEU A 500 7.20 -31.26 35.01
N LEU A 501 6.28 -31.64 34.12
CA LEU A 501 5.37 -32.77 34.31
C LEU A 501 6.14 -34.10 34.36
N GLN A 502 7.15 -34.29 33.53
CA GLN A 502 8.02 -35.46 33.57
C GLN A 502 8.83 -35.55 34.87
N LYS A 503 9.37 -34.42 35.34
CA LYS A 503 10.04 -34.34 36.66
C LYS A 503 9.07 -34.65 37.80
N GLN A 504 7.83 -34.17 37.73
CA GLN A 504 6.80 -34.51 38.72
C GLN A 504 6.47 -36.01 38.70
N ARG A 505 6.31 -36.60 37.51
CA ARG A 505 6.12 -38.07 37.35
C ARG A 505 7.29 -38.85 37.93
N GLN A 506 8.53 -38.44 37.66
CA GLN A 506 9.73 -39.07 38.22
C GLN A 506 9.80 -38.97 39.74
N ARG A 507 9.52 -37.78 40.31
CA ARG A 507 9.45 -37.60 41.78
C ARG A 507 8.35 -38.45 42.40
N SER A 508 7.19 -38.55 41.76
CA SER A 508 6.09 -39.39 42.23
C SER A 508 6.43 -40.88 42.15
N LEU A 509 7.13 -41.31 41.09
CA LEU A 509 7.62 -42.69 40.96
C LEU A 509 8.66 -43.01 42.04
N GLN A 510 9.62 -42.12 42.27
CA GLN A 510 10.62 -42.28 43.33
C GLN A 510 9.96 -42.36 44.71
N LEU A 511 8.97 -41.53 44.99
CA LEU A 511 8.24 -41.58 46.26
C LEU A 511 7.43 -42.88 46.40
N LEU A 512 6.86 -43.40 45.31
CA LEU A 512 6.22 -44.72 45.31
C LEU A 512 7.25 -45.83 45.56
N ASP A 513 8.40 -45.81 44.90
CA ASP A 513 9.48 -46.77 45.10
C ASP A 513 10.00 -46.75 46.56
N GLU A 514 10.18 -45.57 47.14
CA GLU A 514 10.54 -45.40 48.55
C GLU A 514 9.47 -45.98 49.48
N LYS A 515 8.19 -45.75 49.19
CA LYS A 515 7.08 -46.32 49.96
C LYS A 515 6.98 -47.83 49.79
N GLU A 516 7.24 -48.37 48.61
CA GLU A 516 7.33 -49.82 48.41
C GLU A 516 8.52 -50.43 49.15
N GLN A 517 9.67 -49.76 49.19
CA GLN A 517 10.82 -50.20 49.98
C GLN A 517 10.50 -50.15 51.48
N GLU A 518 9.83 -49.10 51.96
CA GLU A 518 9.34 -49.02 53.33
C GLU A 518 8.34 -50.14 53.64
N ILE A 519 7.40 -50.45 52.74
CA ILE A 519 6.49 -51.58 52.88
C ILE A 519 7.26 -52.91 52.90
N LYS A 520 8.25 -53.10 52.03
CA LYS A 520 9.09 -54.32 52.01
C LYS A 520 9.93 -54.45 53.28
N THR A 521 10.47 -53.36 53.83
CA THR A 521 11.21 -53.39 55.10
C THR A 521 10.27 -53.65 56.29
N LEU A 522 9.06 -53.10 56.25
CA LEU A 522 8.02 -53.41 57.24
C LEU A 522 7.54 -54.86 57.12
N GLN A 523 7.34 -55.40 55.91
CA GLN A 523 6.98 -56.79 55.69
C GLN A 523 8.09 -57.75 56.13
N THR A 524 9.34 -57.49 55.76
CA THR A 524 10.49 -58.32 56.19
C THR A 524 10.73 -58.22 57.69
N SER A 525 10.61 -57.04 58.30
CA SER A 525 10.66 -56.92 59.77
C SER A 525 9.47 -57.63 60.41
N PHE A 526 8.26 -57.53 59.84
CA PHE A 526 7.10 -58.27 60.31
C PHE A 526 7.29 -59.79 60.17
N GLU A 527 7.88 -60.30 59.09
CA GLU A 527 8.25 -61.72 58.94
C GLU A 527 9.37 -62.16 59.89
N VAL A 528 10.31 -61.28 60.22
CA VAL A 528 11.37 -61.54 61.21
C VAL A 528 10.81 -61.58 62.63
N PHE A 529 9.84 -60.71 62.95
CA PHE A 529 9.15 -60.67 64.25
C PHE A 529 8.02 -61.70 64.37
N HIS A 530 7.38 -62.07 63.26
CA HIS A 530 6.41 -63.15 63.13
C HIS A 530 7.04 -64.29 62.33
N LYS A 531 7.95 -65.03 62.97
CA LYS A 531 8.12 -66.45 62.68
C LYS A 531 7.08 -67.24 63.49
N PRO A 532 5.88 -67.57 62.94
CA PRO A 532 5.10 -68.64 63.50
C PRO A 532 5.71 -69.98 63.03
N LYS A 533 5.81 -70.92 63.97
CA LYS A 533 5.81 -72.35 63.67
C LYS A 533 4.63 -72.66 62.74
N ALA A 534 4.91 -73.35 61.64
CA ALA A 534 4.08 -74.24 60.83
C ALA A 534 2.54 -74.06 60.87
N LEU A 535 1.91 -73.78 59.71
CA LEU A 535 1.09 -74.71 58.92
C LEU A 535 0.45 -73.97 57.71
N PRO A 536 0.18 -74.66 56.58
CA PRO A 536 -0.34 -74.07 55.35
C PRO A 536 -1.88 -74.10 55.32
N ILE A 537 -2.51 -73.00 54.93
CA ILE A 537 -3.95 -72.99 54.60
C ILE A 537 -4.15 -72.15 53.33
N GLU A 538 -4.56 -72.84 52.27
CA GLU A 538 -5.14 -72.33 51.03
C GLU A 538 -6.44 -71.56 51.30
N THR A 539 -6.81 -70.63 50.42
CA THR A 539 -8.16 -70.39 49.82
C THR A 539 -8.24 -68.96 49.30
N SER A 540 -8.34 -68.78 47.97
CA SER A 540 -9.60 -68.65 47.19
C SER A 540 -10.04 -67.17 47.14
N GLU A 541 -9.76 -66.48 46.04
CA GLU A 541 -10.73 -66.19 44.96
C GLU A 541 -12.03 -65.54 45.43
N THR A 542 -12.30 -64.31 44.95
CA THR A 542 -13.57 -63.85 44.34
C THR A 542 -13.51 -62.33 44.16
N VAL A 543 -13.40 -61.82 42.92
CA VAL A 543 -14.51 -61.43 42.01
C VAL A 543 -15.37 -60.30 42.59
N ALA A 544 -15.35 -59.12 41.97
CA ALA A 544 -16.56 -58.56 41.32
C ALA A 544 -16.34 -57.13 40.79
N TYR A 545 -16.59 -57.04 39.50
CA TYR A 545 -16.82 -55.87 38.65
C TYR A 545 -18.21 -55.27 38.93
N SER A 546 -18.36 -53.94 38.96
CA SER A 546 -19.59 -53.18 38.62
C SER A 546 -19.30 -51.68 38.85
N SER A 547 -19.05 -50.87 37.82
CA SER A 547 -20.02 -50.15 36.97
C SER A 547 -20.88 -49.10 37.71
N ASP A 548 -20.52 -47.84 37.47
CA ASP A 548 -21.34 -46.75 36.95
C ASP A 548 -22.65 -46.34 37.68
N ALA A 549 -22.66 -45.12 38.24
CA ALA A 549 -23.86 -44.33 38.48
C ALA A 549 -23.49 -42.86 38.72
N ASP A 550 -23.75 -42.06 37.69
CA ASP A 550 -23.86 -40.61 37.67
C ASP A 550 -24.93 -40.11 38.66
N SER A 551 -24.67 -38.97 39.33
CA SER A 551 -25.64 -37.88 39.58
C SER A 551 -25.42 -37.12 40.91
N VAL A 552 -25.53 -35.79 40.77
CA VAL A 552 -25.99 -34.76 41.72
C VAL A 552 -24.93 -33.99 42.52
N GLU A 553 -24.77 -32.74 42.07
CA GLU A 553 -24.29 -31.57 42.81
C GLU A 553 -25.05 -31.39 44.13
N VAL A 554 -24.32 -31.36 45.25
CA VAL A 554 -24.78 -30.71 46.48
C VAL A 554 -23.59 -29.98 47.09
N GLU A 555 -23.63 -28.65 47.04
CA GLU A 555 -22.85 -27.78 47.91
C GLU A 555 -23.13 -28.13 49.37
N CYS A 556 -22.09 -28.37 50.15
CA CYS A 556 -22.20 -28.35 51.61
C CYS A 556 -20.91 -27.81 52.23
N GLU A 557 -20.95 -26.53 52.55
CA GLU A 557 -20.10 -25.89 53.55
C GLU A 557 -20.15 -26.71 54.84
N ARG A 558 -19.01 -27.27 55.25
CA ARG A 558 -18.80 -27.72 56.63
C ARG A 558 -17.43 -27.27 57.11
N GLU A 559 -17.46 -26.11 57.77
CA GLU A 559 -16.46 -25.69 58.75
C GLU A 559 -16.37 -26.75 59.87
N THR A 560 -15.38 -27.65 59.79
CA THR A 560 -14.93 -28.43 60.95
C THR A 560 -13.70 -27.78 61.55
N LYS A 561 -13.93 -27.01 62.62
CA LYS A 561 -12.93 -26.53 63.57
C LYS A 561 -12.17 -27.72 64.18
N MET A 562 -10.98 -28.03 63.68
CA MET A 562 -10.00 -28.84 64.40
C MET A 562 -9.01 -27.93 65.13
N ARG A 563 -9.14 -27.93 66.45
CA ARG A 563 -8.25 -27.26 67.40
C ARG A 563 -6.96 -28.08 67.52
N VAL A 564 -5.89 -27.68 66.80
CA VAL A 564 -4.57 -28.30 66.97
C VAL A 564 -3.75 -27.48 67.96
N LYS A 565 -3.41 -28.14 69.07
CA LYS A 565 -2.55 -27.65 70.15
C LYS A 565 -1.17 -27.27 69.60
N SER A 566 -0.68 -26.10 70.01
CA SER A 566 0.68 -25.61 69.73
C SER A 566 1.74 -26.59 70.22
N LYS A 567 2.25 -27.42 69.30
CA LYS A 567 3.54 -28.11 69.45
C LYS A 567 4.56 -27.36 68.62
N LYS A 568 5.73 -27.15 69.24
CA LYS A 568 6.89 -26.42 68.71
C LYS A 568 7.10 -26.75 67.23
N LEU A 569 7.10 -25.69 66.42
CA LEU A 569 7.27 -25.69 64.99
C LEU A 569 8.57 -26.42 64.60
N SER A 570 8.42 -27.55 63.92
CA SER A 570 9.48 -28.13 63.10
C SER A 570 9.76 -27.17 61.95
N LEU A 571 11.00 -26.70 61.85
CA LEU A 571 11.44 -25.71 60.86
C LEU A 571 11.22 -26.18 59.40
N GLY A 572 10.97 -27.48 59.18
CA GLY A 572 10.69 -28.07 57.85
C GLY A 572 9.22 -28.01 57.39
N GLU A 573 8.25 -28.09 58.30
CA GLU A 573 6.82 -27.99 57.96
C GLU A 573 6.41 -26.54 57.69
N ASN A 574 7.03 -25.59 58.40
CA ASN A 574 6.85 -24.16 58.15
C ASN A 574 7.37 -23.71 56.80
N CYS A 575 8.41 -24.36 56.26
CA CYS A 575 8.95 -24.04 54.93
C CYS A 575 7.98 -24.42 53.82
N HIS A 576 7.32 -25.59 53.95
CA HIS A 576 6.30 -26.04 53.00
C HIS A 576 5.01 -25.22 53.10
N MET A 577 4.58 -24.88 54.32
CA MET A 577 3.44 -24.00 54.53
C MET A 577 3.70 -22.59 54.02
N LEU A 578 4.92 -22.06 54.19
CA LEU A 578 5.34 -20.76 53.67
C LEU A 578 5.45 -20.78 52.14
N HIS A 579 5.97 -21.86 51.55
CA HIS A 579 6.03 -22.02 50.10
C HIS A 579 4.63 -22.08 49.50
N TYR A 580 3.73 -22.89 50.06
CA TYR A 580 2.32 -22.95 49.64
C TYR A 580 1.61 -21.60 49.81
N ALA A 581 1.82 -20.90 50.92
CA ALA A 581 1.28 -19.56 51.13
C ALA A 581 1.82 -18.54 50.12
N ASN A 582 3.10 -18.64 49.75
CA ASN A 582 3.73 -17.80 48.73
C ASN A 582 3.20 -18.14 47.32
N GLU A 583 2.99 -19.42 47.01
CA GLU A 583 2.35 -19.83 45.76
C GLU A 583 0.89 -19.37 45.67
N LEU A 584 0.13 -19.45 46.78
CA LEU A 584 -1.21 -18.88 46.85
C LEU A 584 -1.18 -17.37 46.60
N ALA A 585 -0.28 -16.65 47.28
CA ALA A 585 -0.12 -15.21 47.09
C ALA A 585 0.25 -14.85 45.65
N ARG A 586 1.10 -15.64 44.97
CA ARG A 586 1.42 -15.46 43.55
C ARG A 586 0.20 -15.68 42.66
N LYS A 587 -0.57 -16.74 42.90
CA LYS A 587 -1.82 -17.00 42.17
C LYS A 587 -2.84 -15.89 42.40
N ASP A 588 -2.96 -15.37 43.62
CA ASP A 588 -3.85 -14.25 43.94
C ASP A 588 -3.40 -12.95 43.24
N ILE A 589 -2.09 -12.68 43.19
CA ILE A 589 -1.53 -11.55 42.44
C ILE A 589 -1.81 -11.72 40.94
N GLU A 590 -1.64 -12.92 40.39
CA GLU A 590 -1.91 -13.21 38.99
C GLU A 590 -3.41 -13.08 38.67
N ILE A 591 -4.29 -13.63 39.50
CA ILE A 591 -5.74 -13.50 39.38
C ILE A 591 -6.16 -12.03 39.47
N THR A 592 -5.59 -11.26 40.40
CA THR A 592 -5.91 -9.83 40.50
C THR A 592 -5.36 -9.03 39.31
N ALA A 593 -4.19 -9.39 38.77
CA ALA A 593 -3.65 -8.80 37.56
C ALA A 593 -4.51 -9.13 36.33
N LEU A 594 -4.94 -10.38 36.17
CA LEU A 594 -5.85 -10.83 35.11
C LEU A 594 -7.22 -10.16 35.23
N ARG A 595 -7.77 -10.02 36.44
CA ARG A 595 -9.02 -9.28 36.67
C ARG A 595 -8.89 -7.80 36.32
N LYS A 596 -7.77 -7.15 36.67
CA LYS A 596 -7.48 -5.76 36.27
C LYS A 596 -7.33 -5.61 34.76
N SER A 597 -6.61 -6.53 34.11
CA SER A 597 -6.46 -6.55 32.65
C SER A 597 -7.81 -6.75 31.95
N LYS A 598 -8.63 -7.69 32.42
CA LYS A 598 -10.00 -7.90 31.95
C LYS A 598 -10.84 -6.63 32.11
N TYR A 599 -10.85 -6.01 33.29
CA TYR A 599 -11.61 -4.78 33.52
C TYR A 599 -11.13 -3.64 32.61
N ALA A 600 -9.83 -3.50 32.40
CA ALA A 600 -9.28 -2.50 31.48
C ALA A 600 -9.74 -2.76 30.04
N ALA A 601 -9.71 -4.01 29.57
CA ALA A 601 -10.20 -4.40 28.24
C ALA A 601 -11.72 -4.21 28.09
N GLU A 602 -12.51 -4.53 29.12
CA GLU A 602 -13.95 -4.27 29.13
C GLU A 602 -14.25 -2.77 29.13
N SER A 603 -13.46 -1.96 29.85
CA SER A 603 -13.60 -0.50 29.87
C SER A 603 -13.25 0.12 28.53
N THR A 604 -12.19 -0.35 27.84
CA THR A 604 -11.85 0.13 26.50
C THR A 604 -12.91 -0.29 25.48
N LEU A 605 -13.48 -1.50 25.61
CA LEU A 605 -14.58 -1.94 24.77
C LEU A 605 -15.84 -1.07 24.99
N ARG A 606 -16.22 -0.80 26.23
CA ARG A 606 -17.36 0.09 26.54
C ARG A 606 -17.16 1.49 25.98
N LYS A 607 -15.95 2.05 26.12
CA LYS A 607 -15.62 3.35 25.54
C LYS A 607 -15.69 3.32 24.01
N ALA A 608 -15.13 2.30 23.37
CA ALA A 608 -15.19 2.15 21.91
C ALA A 608 -16.63 2.00 21.39
N ILE A 609 -17.50 1.30 22.14
CA ILE A 609 -18.92 1.19 21.82
C ILE A 609 -19.60 2.56 21.96
N GLN A 610 -19.32 3.31 23.03
CA GLN A 610 -19.86 4.65 23.23
C GLN A 610 -19.41 5.59 22.10
N ASP A 611 -18.11 5.63 21.79
CA ASP A 611 -17.55 6.45 20.71
C ASP A 611 -18.15 6.07 19.34
N LYS A 612 -18.42 4.78 19.11
CA LYS A 612 -19.10 4.31 17.90
C LYS A 612 -20.56 4.80 17.85
N VAL A 613 -21.29 4.73 18.96
CA VAL A 613 -22.68 5.19 19.03
C VAL A 613 -22.77 6.70 18.81
N THR A 614 -21.88 7.50 19.43
CA THR A 614 -21.86 8.95 19.23
C THR A 614 -21.50 9.30 17.79
N ALA A 615 -20.49 8.65 17.21
CA ALA A 615 -20.15 8.85 15.81
C ALA A 615 -21.30 8.44 14.87
N GLN A 616 -22.03 7.37 15.19
CA GLN A 616 -23.24 7.00 14.46
C GLN A 616 -24.31 8.07 14.57
N GLN A 617 -24.60 8.59 15.77
CA GLN A 617 -25.57 9.66 15.97
C GLN A 617 -25.21 10.92 15.16
N GLU A 618 -23.96 11.36 15.23
CA GLU A 618 -23.47 12.51 14.43
C GLU A 618 -23.63 12.27 12.92
N MET A 619 -23.45 11.04 12.44
CA MET A 619 -23.66 10.71 11.03
C MET A 619 -25.14 10.67 10.66
N HIS A 620 -26.02 10.20 11.55
CA HIS A 620 -27.47 10.27 11.32
C HIS A 620 -27.95 11.73 11.29
N GLU A 621 -27.49 12.58 12.20
CA GLU A 621 -27.80 14.02 12.18
C GLU A 621 -27.33 14.70 10.89
N LYS A 622 -26.15 14.35 10.38
CA LYS A 622 -25.66 14.85 9.09
C LYS A 622 -26.51 14.35 7.92
N ILE A 623 -26.94 13.10 7.95
CA ILE A 623 -27.83 12.53 6.92
C ILE A 623 -29.16 13.28 6.95
N GLU A 624 -29.78 13.48 8.12
CA GLU A 624 -31.02 14.24 8.27
C GLU A 624 -30.86 15.68 7.76
N GLN A 625 -29.76 16.38 8.09
CA GLN A 625 -29.49 17.72 7.57
C GLN A 625 -29.31 17.74 6.04
N LEU A 626 -28.65 16.74 5.46
CA LEU A 626 -28.49 16.63 4.02
C LEU A 626 -29.80 16.27 3.33
N GLU A 627 -30.62 15.41 3.91
CA GLU A 627 -31.96 15.08 3.44
C GLU A 627 -32.85 16.32 3.45
N GLU A 628 -32.84 17.12 4.52
CA GLU A 628 -33.54 18.40 4.58
C GLU A 628 -33.05 19.40 3.51
N GLN A 629 -31.75 19.44 3.24
CA GLN A 629 -31.19 20.29 2.18
C GLN A 629 -31.61 19.81 0.79
N VAL A 630 -31.61 18.50 0.55
CA VAL A 630 -32.08 17.91 -0.71
C VAL A 630 -33.56 18.23 -0.89
N ASP A 631 -34.40 17.97 0.11
CA ASP A 631 -35.83 18.32 0.12
C ASP A 631 -36.07 19.81 -0.17
N ARG A 632 -35.28 20.69 0.45
CA ARG A 632 -35.34 22.13 0.18
C ARG A 632 -35.00 22.44 -1.27
N LEU A 633 -33.93 21.84 -1.81
CA LEU A 633 -33.54 22.02 -3.21
C LEU A 633 -34.59 21.44 -4.17
N GLU A 634 -35.25 20.34 -3.80
CA GLU A 634 -36.36 19.76 -4.57
C GLU A 634 -37.55 20.71 -4.63
N ARG A 635 -37.92 21.33 -3.51
CA ARG A 635 -38.96 22.36 -3.46
C ARG A 635 -38.59 23.58 -4.30
N CYS A 636 -37.30 23.96 -4.34
CA CYS A 636 -36.79 25.05 -5.17
C CYS A 636 -36.70 24.75 -6.68
N LYS A 637 -36.99 23.52 -7.16
CA LYS A 637 -36.93 23.17 -8.59
C LYS A 637 -37.95 23.94 -9.43
N THR A 638 -39.10 24.32 -8.84
CA THR A 638 -40.12 25.12 -9.52
C THR A 638 -39.98 26.60 -9.19
N ARG A 639 -40.31 27.49 -10.14
CA ARG A 639 -40.29 28.95 -9.90
C ARG A 639 -41.23 29.36 -8.76
N GLU A 640 -42.37 28.68 -8.65
CA GLU A 640 -43.34 28.89 -7.58
C GLU A 640 -42.80 28.39 -6.22
N GLY A 641 -42.11 27.24 -6.20
CA GLY A 641 -41.48 26.71 -4.99
C GLY A 641 -40.30 27.55 -4.48
N ALA A 642 -39.48 28.11 -5.39
CA ALA A 642 -38.43 29.05 -5.02
C ALA A 642 -39.00 30.36 -4.42
N ASN A 643 -40.10 30.86 -4.98
CA ASN A 643 -40.81 32.03 -4.44
C ASN A 643 -41.40 31.73 -3.04
N LEU A 644 -41.93 30.51 -2.81
CA LEU A 644 -42.44 30.07 -1.51
C LEU A 644 -41.35 29.91 -0.45
N GLU A 645 -40.18 29.37 -0.79
CA GLU A 645 -39.04 29.28 0.15
C GLU A 645 -38.46 30.66 0.48
N TYR A 646 -38.40 31.57 -0.49
CA TYR A 646 -38.07 32.97 -0.24
C TYR A 646 -39.10 33.62 0.70
N LEU A 647 -40.40 33.45 0.41
CA LEU A 647 -41.48 33.96 1.26
C LEU A 647 -41.39 33.40 2.68
N LYS A 648 -41.12 32.10 2.85
CA LYS A 648 -40.91 31.46 4.15
C LYS A 648 -39.78 32.13 4.93
N ASN A 649 -38.65 32.40 4.29
CA ASN A 649 -37.52 33.09 4.93
C ASN A 649 -37.86 34.54 5.30
N VAL A 650 -38.55 35.27 4.43
CA VAL A 650 -38.97 36.65 4.71
C VAL A 650 -39.99 36.69 5.86
N VAL A 651 -40.92 35.73 5.93
CA VAL A 651 -41.90 35.61 7.03
C VAL A 651 -41.22 35.23 8.34
N ILE A 652 -40.27 34.29 8.33
CA ILE A 652 -39.50 33.93 9.53
C ILE A 652 -38.71 35.15 10.04
N SER A 653 -37.99 35.84 9.15
CA SER A 653 -37.27 37.06 9.50
C SER A 653 -38.22 38.15 10.00
N PHE A 654 -39.40 38.30 9.41
CA PHE A 654 -40.42 39.25 9.87
C PHE A 654 -40.90 38.98 11.31
N ILE A 655 -41.01 37.70 11.69
CA ILE A 655 -41.39 37.28 13.04
C ILE A 655 -40.24 37.49 14.05
N VAL A 656 -39.01 37.19 13.66
CA VAL A 656 -37.83 37.24 14.55
C VAL A 656 -37.32 38.67 14.77
N THR A 657 -37.34 39.50 13.74
CA THR A 657 -36.84 40.88 13.82
C THR A 657 -37.72 41.72 14.75
N ARG A 658 -37.10 42.62 15.51
CA ARG A 658 -37.80 43.50 16.47
C ARG A 658 -38.00 44.92 15.93
N ASP A 659 -37.22 45.32 14.93
CA ASP A 659 -37.22 46.66 14.36
C ASP A 659 -38.40 46.91 13.41
N ALA A 660 -39.03 48.08 13.54
CA ALA A 660 -40.23 48.43 12.79
C ALA A 660 -39.95 48.73 11.31
N GLU A 661 -38.77 49.28 10.99
CA GLU A 661 -38.36 49.60 9.63
C GLU A 661 -38.08 48.33 8.81
N ASP A 662 -37.33 47.39 9.39
CA ASP A 662 -37.06 46.08 8.77
C ASP A 662 -38.32 45.26 8.60
N LYS A 663 -39.25 45.31 9.55
CA LYS A 663 -40.58 44.71 9.39
C LYS A 663 -41.34 45.30 8.21
N ARG A 664 -41.24 46.61 7.99
CA ARG A 664 -41.89 47.28 6.86
C ARG A 664 -41.25 46.89 5.53
N HIS A 665 -39.93 46.77 5.48
CA HIS A 665 -39.20 46.28 4.31
C HIS A 665 -39.54 44.82 3.99
N MET A 666 -39.58 43.93 4.98
CA MET A 666 -39.96 42.53 4.80
C MET A 666 -41.43 42.38 4.42
N LEU A 667 -42.32 43.22 4.94
CA LEU A 667 -43.74 43.23 4.57
C LEU A 667 -43.96 43.68 3.11
N ASN A 668 -43.16 44.64 2.63
CA ASN A 668 -43.16 45.00 1.21
C ASN A 668 -42.69 43.82 0.33
N ALA A 669 -41.69 43.05 0.76
CA ALA A 669 -41.25 41.84 0.06
C ALA A 669 -42.32 40.74 0.07
N ILE A 670 -43.03 40.52 1.18
CA ILE A 670 -44.18 39.60 1.27
C ILE A 670 -45.31 40.03 0.31
N SER A 671 -45.63 41.33 0.30
CA SER A 671 -46.64 41.92 -0.59
C SER A 671 -46.30 41.73 -2.08
N ALA A 672 -45.03 41.87 -2.44
CA ALA A 672 -44.56 41.69 -3.81
C ALA A 672 -44.66 40.22 -4.27
N VAL A 673 -44.41 39.26 -3.37
CA VAL A 673 -44.47 37.83 -3.69
C VAL A 673 -45.91 37.32 -3.74
N LEU A 674 -46.79 37.82 -2.85
CA LEU A 674 -48.21 37.43 -2.79
C LEU A 674 -49.15 38.29 -3.67
N GLN A 675 -48.62 39.31 -4.34
CA GLN A 675 -49.35 40.21 -5.24
C GLN A 675 -50.57 40.88 -4.57
N PHE A 676 -50.39 41.47 -3.39
CA PHE A 676 -51.48 42.18 -2.72
C PHE A 676 -52.00 43.36 -3.55
N THR A 677 -53.32 43.54 -3.52
CA THR A 677 -53.97 44.69 -4.14
C THR A 677 -53.62 45.98 -3.40
N SER A 678 -53.72 47.11 -4.09
CA SER A 678 -53.43 48.43 -3.50
C SER A 678 -54.30 48.67 -2.25
N SER A 679 -55.56 48.26 -2.24
CA SER A 679 -56.46 48.33 -1.07
C SER A 679 -55.95 47.53 0.14
N GLU A 680 -55.45 46.32 -0.07
CA GLU A 680 -54.93 45.45 1.00
C GLU A 680 -53.63 46.02 1.59
N MET A 681 -52.75 46.55 0.72
CA MET A 681 -51.51 47.19 1.15
C MET A 681 -51.76 48.46 1.99
N HIS A 682 -52.81 49.23 1.69
CA HIS A 682 -53.21 50.39 2.49
C HIS A 682 -53.78 49.96 3.86
N ALA A 683 -54.59 48.90 3.91
CA ALA A 683 -55.13 48.37 5.17
C ALA A 683 -54.02 47.86 6.11
N ILE A 684 -53.02 47.16 5.57
CA ILE A 684 -51.89 46.62 6.35
C ILE A 684 -50.99 47.77 6.86
N ASN A 685 -50.68 48.76 6.02
CA ASN A 685 -49.90 49.93 6.45
C ASN A 685 -50.62 50.75 7.54
N ALA A 686 -51.96 50.88 7.46
CA ALA A 686 -52.75 51.56 8.48
C ALA A 686 -52.77 50.80 9.82
N ALA A 687 -52.72 49.47 9.79
CA ALA A 687 -52.59 48.64 10.99
C ALA A 687 -51.19 48.75 11.64
N PHE A 688 -50.13 48.90 10.83
CA PHE A 688 -48.76 49.06 11.31
C PHE A 688 -48.47 50.44 11.91
N GLN A 689 -49.17 51.49 11.48
CA GLN A 689 -49.06 52.84 12.02
C GLN A 689 -49.89 53.08 13.29
N LYS A 690 -50.79 52.14 13.66
CA LYS A 690 -51.66 52.23 14.84
C LYS A 690 -51.06 51.63 16.11
N LYS A 691 -49.82 51.14 16.06
CA LYS A 691 -49.01 50.74 17.22
C LYS A 691 -47.74 51.58 17.24
#